data_AF-A0A3L6FZP8-F1
#
_entry.id   AF-A0A3L6FZP8-F1
#
_cell.length_a   1.000
_cell.length_b   1.000
_cell.length_c   1.000
_cell.angle_alpha   90.00
_cell.angle_beta   90.00
_cell.angle_gamma   90.00
#
_symmetry.space_group_name_H-M   'P 1'
#
loop_
_entity.id
_entity.type
_entity.pdbx_description
1 polymer ?
#
loop_
_entity_poly.entity_id
_entity_poly.type
_entity_poly.pdbx_seq_one_letter_code
_entity_poly.pdbx_strand_id
1 'polypeptide(L)'
;MTPAETSPPAPPPRASHPVSSPLLLQDPTTQATCPWREQLTVRGIAVAAALGALLCVVIHRLNLTVGVIPALNVASGLLAFFLAAAWRAAAGWLGFGRGPPFTRQENTVIQTCAIACAGLAFSGCSASYIFAMDRKTYELVGPDYPGNRAEDVKDPSLGWMISFLFLIALVGPFSIVLLRKVMVIDYKLAFPGGTATALMINSLHGKTDGDLAGKKVHCLVKYMGISFVWSFFKWFFSGVGDSCGFDNFPTFGLEAFKSTAQAGHWYPENLGNSDFRGLYGYKVFIAISIILGDGLYNLVKIFIVIARELCSMQSKQRELPVQAMEDDGSCEQLADEKLQTEIFLKDSISPWFAASGYIVLAAISTASVPAIFPQLKWYLVLLCYFLAPVVAFCNSYGMGLTNLNLAPTYGKIALFAFASLVGSDGGGVIAGLAACGIVMSVACSTADLMQDLKSGYLTLSSPRSMFTAQLIGIALGCVIAPLTLWLFWTAFDIGDPDGEYKAPFAIMFREMAILGMEGFSALPLHCLDICYAAFFLALATSLLKDVAPANVSRFIPIPIAMAAPFYVGAYFGVDMFIGTAILYAWQKLNREQADGYAVAVASGLICGDGIWSIPSALLSILGAVPPICMSFEASSAPSTGASGSSRRSAAAMEMLSMLKVGYTILRSETPATDLVNTFMDWAARRSLMLLAIFLPPYYIYKLTTSAFAAAVPEDVAGKVVLITGASSGIGEQIAYQYAKKGARLALVARMVGSLHDVAARARDAGSSDVLVVAGDVAKPEDCRRFVQATVEHFGRLDHLVNNAGVANVCWFEDVPDVAALKRVLAVNFWGAVHATHCALPHLKKSGGGKVFVNSSAAAALAMPGMSLYNASEAAVLNFFETLRVELRDEVGITIATSGWIVSEMTGGKQLSKEGTVEVAVRCAEATVDAICRGRRHLTVPLWYRALFLWRALAPEVVEFSQRLLCRRTAGGRGHQAKGKRLQEVTGAEGGLQPAPLHSSDIKRE
;
A
#
# COMPACT_ATOMS: atom_id res chain seq x y z
N MET A 1 -27.34 71.92 16.51
CA MET A 1 -27.14 70.53 16.99
C MET A 1 -28.11 69.64 16.25
N THR A 2 -27.56 68.59 15.63
CA THR A 2 -28.09 67.55 14.71
C THR A 2 -27.47 67.66 13.31
N PRO A 3 -26.76 66.62 12.87
CA PRO A 3 -26.68 66.28 11.46
C PRO A 3 -27.26 64.89 11.18
N ALA A 4 -27.68 64.74 9.93
CA ALA A 4 -28.61 63.76 9.42
C ALA A 4 -28.00 62.42 8.98
N GLU A 5 -28.93 61.46 8.90
CA GLU A 5 -28.98 60.08 8.40
C GLU A 5 -27.98 59.62 7.31
N THR A 6 -27.49 58.38 7.47
CA THR A 6 -26.93 57.54 6.41
C THR A 6 -27.55 56.14 6.43
N SER A 7 -27.91 55.65 5.24
CA SER A 7 -28.54 54.36 4.92
C SER A 7 -27.62 53.14 5.06
N PRO A 8 -28.15 51.91 5.27
CA PRO A 8 -27.33 50.70 5.48
C PRO A 8 -26.80 50.08 4.17
N PRO A 9 -25.65 49.36 4.20
CA PRO A 9 -25.06 48.74 3.01
C PRO A 9 -25.65 47.36 2.68
N ALA A 10 -25.57 47.00 1.39
CA ALA A 10 -26.06 45.77 0.75
C ALA A 10 -25.27 44.50 1.14
N PRO A 11 -25.84 43.29 0.99
CA PRO A 11 -25.20 42.04 1.40
C PRO A 11 -24.10 41.58 0.41
N PRO A 12 -23.04 40.90 0.89
CA PRO A 12 -21.95 40.43 0.03
C PRO A 12 -22.34 39.20 -0.82
N PRO A 13 -21.65 39.00 -1.98
CA PRO A 13 -21.96 37.94 -2.93
C PRO A 13 -21.45 36.55 -2.48
N ARG A 14 -22.10 35.50 -2.99
CA ARG A 14 -21.85 34.07 -2.71
C ARG A 14 -20.42 33.64 -3.06
N ALA A 15 -19.77 32.95 -2.11
CA ALA A 15 -18.44 32.36 -2.24
C ALA A 15 -18.37 31.25 -3.32
N SER A 16 -17.34 31.34 -4.18
CA SER A 16 -16.89 30.28 -5.07
C SER A 16 -15.55 29.71 -4.56
N HIS A 17 -15.52 28.41 -4.29
CA HIS A 17 -14.42 27.64 -3.71
C HIS A 17 -13.08 27.67 -4.49
N PRO A 18 -11.93 27.80 -3.79
CA PRO A 18 -10.65 27.22 -4.21
C PRO A 18 -10.17 26.12 -3.22
N VAL A 19 -10.20 24.84 -3.62
CA VAL A 19 -9.03 23.95 -3.88
C VAL A 19 -8.01 23.86 -2.73
N SER A 20 -8.17 22.82 -1.91
CA SER A 20 -7.48 22.55 -0.65
C SER A 20 -6.39 21.47 -0.78
N SER A 21 -5.16 21.73 -0.32
CA SER A 21 -4.14 20.70 -0.03
C SER A 21 -3.55 20.94 1.37
N PRO A 22 -3.88 20.14 2.41
CA PRO A 22 -3.47 20.44 3.77
C PRO A 22 -2.53 19.41 4.42
N LEU A 23 -1.34 19.83 4.88
CA LEU A 23 -0.48 19.14 5.86
C LEU A 23 -0.39 20.07 7.08
N LEU A 24 -0.61 19.55 8.29
CA LEU A 24 -0.60 20.31 9.56
C LEU A 24 0.35 19.70 10.60
N LEU A 25 1.13 20.56 11.25
CA LEU A 25 1.92 20.40 12.47
C LEU A 25 1.53 21.54 13.47
N GLN A 26 1.64 21.27 14.78
CA GLN A 26 1.27 22.21 15.86
C GLN A 26 2.31 23.32 16.15
N ASP A 27 1.75 24.47 16.56
CA ASP A 27 2.28 25.67 17.24
C ASP A 27 3.69 26.22 16.89
N PRO A 28 3.80 27.42 16.29
CA PRO A 28 5.06 28.01 15.82
C PRO A 28 5.99 28.57 16.93
N THR A 29 5.60 28.56 18.21
CA THR A 29 6.36 29.23 19.28
C THR A 29 7.42 28.36 19.99
N THR A 30 7.53 27.07 19.68
CA THR A 30 8.38 26.13 20.46
C THR A 30 9.42 25.30 19.68
N GLN A 31 9.56 25.42 18.35
CA GLN A 31 10.63 24.74 17.61
C GLN A 31 11.78 25.68 17.24
N ALA A 32 12.73 25.85 18.16
CA ALA A 32 14.07 26.26 17.77
C ALA A 32 14.68 25.13 16.91
N THR A 33 14.72 25.30 15.59
CA THR A 33 15.37 24.33 14.68
C THR A 33 16.85 24.25 15.00
N CYS A 34 17.38 23.04 15.29
CA CYS A 34 18.81 22.82 15.48
C CYS A 34 19.61 23.39 14.29
N PRO A 35 20.74 24.08 14.55
CA PRO A 35 21.67 24.51 13.52
C PRO A 35 22.01 23.39 12.53
N TRP A 36 22.17 23.71 11.24
CA TRP A 36 22.38 22.70 10.19
C TRP A 36 23.56 21.74 10.46
N ARG A 37 24.60 22.21 11.18
CA ARG A 37 25.76 21.41 11.58
C ARG A 37 25.41 20.32 12.59
N GLU A 38 24.45 20.58 13.47
CA GLU A 38 24.01 19.61 14.49
C GLU A 38 23.10 18.53 13.89
N GLN A 39 22.54 18.76 12.70
CA GLN A 39 21.80 17.75 11.93
C GLN A 39 22.73 16.67 11.34
N LEU A 40 24.02 17.00 11.15
CA LEU A 40 25.07 16.10 10.67
C LEU A 40 25.81 15.47 11.86
N THR A 41 25.36 14.28 12.28
CA THR A 41 25.98 13.57 13.39
C THR A 41 26.97 12.52 12.90
N VAL A 42 28.03 12.27 13.68
CA VAL A 42 29.01 11.21 13.37
C VAL A 42 28.34 9.84 13.33
N ARG A 43 27.41 9.59 14.27
CA ARG A 43 26.60 8.35 14.27
C ARG A 43 25.77 8.22 13.00
N GLY A 44 25.18 9.32 12.53
CA GLY A 44 24.36 9.33 11.32
C GLY A 44 25.19 8.99 10.09
N ILE A 45 26.39 9.57 9.96
CA ILE A 45 27.31 9.23 8.87
C ILE A 45 27.73 7.76 8.92
N ALA A 46 28.03 7.21 10.10
CA ALA A 46 28.39 5.80 10.26
C ALA A 46 27.23 4.86 9.88
N VAL A 47 26.01 5.16 10.32
CA VAL A 47 24.80 4.41 9.94
C VAL A 47 24.54 4.54 8.45
N ALA A 48 24.70 5.73 7.87
CA ALA A 48 24.54 5.96 6.44
C ALA A 48 25.57 5.20 5.60
N ALA A 49 26.81 5.09 6.06
CA ALA A 49 27.85 4.30 5.39
C ALA A 49 27.51 2.80 5.39
N ALA A 50 27.08 2.27 6.53
CA ALA A 50 26.67 0.86 6.65
C ALA A 50 25.42 0.55 5.80
N LEU A 51 24.42 1.43 5.86
CA LEU A 51 23.21 1.31 5.05
C LEU A 51 23.52 1.46 3.55
N GLY A 52 24.34 2.44 3.18
CA GLY A 52 24.79 2.64 1.81
C GLY A 52 25.54 1.43 1.25
N ALA A 53 26.42 0.80 2.04
CA ALA A 53 27.10 -0.44 1.66
C ALA A 53 26.12 -1.60 1.43
N LEU A 54 25.15 -1.78 2.33
CA LEU A 54 24.10 -2.79 2.16
C LEU A 54 23.30 -2.56 0.88
N LEU A 55 22.87 -1.32 0.62
CA LEU A 55 22.12 -0.96 -0.58
C LEU A 55 22.96 -1.14 -1.85
N CYS A 56 24.26 -0.79 -1.83
CA CYS A 56 25.17 -1.06 -2.95
C CYS A 56 25.24 -2.55 -3.29
N VAL A 57 25.33 -3.45 -2.29
CA VAL A 57 25.34 -4.90 -2.52
C VAL A 57 24.04 -5.37 -3.17
N VAL A 58 22.90 -4.90 -2.67
CA VAL A 58 21.58 -5.21 -3.23
C VAL A 58 21.48 -4.71 -4.68
N ILE A 59 21.88 -3.46 -4.94
CA ILE A 59 21.83 -2.85 -6.28
C ILE A 59 22.71 -3.60 -7.27
N HIS A 60 23.96 -3.91 -6.93
CA HIS A 60 24.85 -4.65 -7.83
C HIS A 60 24.32 -6.04 -8.14
N ARG A 61 23.79 -6.74 -7.14
CA ARG A 61 23.19 -8.06 -7.35
C ARG A 61 21.98 -8.01 -8.27
N LEU A 62 21.08 -7.06 -8.04
CA LEU A 62 19.91 -6.87 -8.90
C LEU A 62 20.33 -6.51 -10.33
N ASN A 63 21.32 -5.62 -10.50
CA ASN A 63 21.89 -5.27 -11.80
C ASN A 63 22.46 -6.48 -12.55
N LEU A 64 23.17 -7.35 -11.85
CA LEU A 64 23.86 -8.50 -12.43
C LEU A 64 22.92 -9.67 -12.79
N THR A 65 21.76 -9.75 -12.16
CA THR A 65 20.81 -10.88 -12.30
C THR A 65 19.58 -10.49 -13.14
N VAL A 66 18.86 -9.46 -12.73
CA VAL A 66 17.57 -9.03 -13.32
C VAL A 66 17.73 -7.76 -14.15
N GLY A 67 18.71 -6.92 -13.82
CA GLY A 67 18.94 -5.63 -14.43
C GLY A 67 18.00 -4.50 -13.97
N VAL A 68 16.87 -4.81 -13.33
CA VAL A 68 15.89 -3.81 -12.88
C VAL A 68 16.15 -3.43 -11.43
N ILE A 69 16.24 -2.12 -11.16
CA ILE A 69 16.45 -1.59 -9.80
C ILE A 69 15.20 -0.84 -9.34
N PRO A 70 14.59 -1.26 -8.22
CA PRO A 70 13.46 -0.55 -7.63
C PRO A 70 13.92 0.72 -6.89
N ALA A 71 12.99 1.65 -6.66
CA ALA A 71 13.26 2.85 -5.89
C ALA A 71 13.50 2.51 -4.40
N LEU A 72 14.73 2.67 -3.92
CA LEU A 72 15.12 2.30 -2.55
C LEU A 72 15.01 3.47 -1.54
N ASN A 73 14.63 4.67 -1.99
CA ASN A 73 14.67 5.90 -1.19
C ASN A 73 13.77 5.83 0.04
N VAL A 74 12.57 5.26 -0.13
CA VAL A 74 11.62 5.09 0.99
C VAL A 74 12.10 3.98 1.92
N ALA A 75 12.56 2.85 1.40
CA ALA A 75 13.10 1.78 2.23
C ALA A 75 14.32 2.22 3.06
N SER A 76 15.19 3.06 2.49
CA SER A 76 16.34 3.66 3.18
C SER A 76 15.92 4.52 4.38
N GLY A 77 14.90 5.38 4.25
CA GLY A 77 14.41 6.19 5.37
C GLY A 77 13.84 5.37 6.56
N LEU A 78 13.35 4.17 6.30
CA LEU A 78 12.78 3.26 7.29
C LEU A 78 13.90 2.50 8.00
N LEU A 79 14.82 1.93 7.21
CA LEU A 79 16.00 1.22 7.73
C LEU A 79 16.91 2.14 8.52
N ALA A 80 17.09 3.39 8.07
CA ALA A 80 17.84 4.41 8.79
C ALA A 80 17.31 4.63 10.22
N PHE A 81 15.98 4.63 10.40
CA PHE A 81 15.37 4.73 11.72
C PHE A 81 15.71 3.53 12.62
N PHE A 82 15.52 2.31 12.12
CA PHE A 82 15.78 1.09 12.91
C PHE A 82 17.26 0.91 13.22
N LEU A 83 18.16 1.17 12.26
CA LEU A 83 19.60 1.07 12.47
C LEU A 83 20.10 2.14 13.46
N ALA A 84 19.61 3.37 13.38
CA ALA A 84 19.96 4.41 14.34
C ALA A 84 19.40 4.10 15.75
N ALA A 85 18.20 3.52 15.84
CA ALA A 85 17.63 3.07 17.11
C ALA A 85 18.43 1.90 17.72
N ALA A 86 18.81 0.92 16.90
CA ALA A 86 19.65 -0.21 17.31
C ALA A 86 21.03 0.26 17.78
N TRP A 87 21.66 1.21 17.07
CA TRP A 87 22.92 1.83 17.48
C TRP A 87 22.82 2.46 18.87
N ARG A 88 21.76 3.22 19.15
CA ARG A 88 21.54 3.84 20.47
C ARG A 88 21.32 2.80 21.57
N ALA A 89 20.61 1.70 21.27
CA ALA A 89 20.42 0.60 22.21
C ALA A 89 21.75 -0.09 22.54
N ALA A 90 22.56 -0.39 21.52
CA ALA A 90 23.88 -1.00 21.67
C ALA A 90 24.86 -0.10 22.42
N ALA A 91 24.92 1.20 22.11
CA ALA A 91 25.75 2.16 22.83
C ALA A 91 25.35 2.30 24.31
N GLY A 92 24.05 2.21 24.61
CA GLY A 92 23.53 2.16 25.97
C GLY A 92 23.95 0.88 26.71
N TRP A 93 23.92 -0.27 26.04
CA TRP A 93 24.35 -1.56 26.62
C TRP A 93 25.87 -1.61 26.89
N LEU A 94 26.67 -1.01 26.00
CA LEU A 94 28.13 -0.93 26.11
C LEU A 94 28.64 0.14 27.09
N GLY A 95 27.76 0.84 27.82
CA GLY A 95 28.14 1.81 28.84
C GLY A 95 28.56 3.20 28.34
N PHE A 96 28.45 3.47 27.03
CA PHE A 96 28.75 4.78 26.43
C PHE A 96 27.61 5.81 26.55
N GLY A 97 26.47 5.41 27.11
CA GLY A 97 25.25 6.23 27.20
C GLY A 97 24.46 6.28 25.88
N ARG A 98 23.15 6.55 25.95
CA ARG A 98 22.25 6.52 24.77
C ARG A 98 22.40 7.72 23.80
N GLY A 99 23.26 8.68 24.11
CA GLY A 99 23.48 9.91 23.33
C GLY A 99 22.24 10.83 23.21
N PRO A 100 22.33 11.93 22.45
CA PRO A 100 21.22 12.85 22.20
C PRO A 100 20.04 12.14 21.49
N PRO A 101 18.80 12.65 21.62
CA PRO A 101 17.65 12.06 20.96
C PRO A 101 17.84 12.00 19.44
N PHE A 102 17.32 10.95 18.82
CA PHE A 102 17.36 10.77 17.37
C PHE A 102 16.23 11.60 16.75
N THR A 103 16.55 12.52 15.85
CA THR A 103 15.59 13.48 15.29
C THR A 103 15.17 13.11 13.87
N ARG A 104 14.04 13.66 13.41
CA ARG A 104 13.60 13.49 12.01
C ARG A 104 14.59 14.06 10.99
N GLN A 105 15.25 15.17 11.33
CA GLN A 105 16.24 15.82 10.46
C GLN A 105 17.47 14.94 10.31
N GLU A 106 17.94 14.35 11.42
CA GLU A 106 19.03 13.38 11.38
C GLU A 106 18.67 12.15 10.55
N ASN A 107 17.45 11.62 10.68
CA ASN A 107 16.99 10.50 9.84
C ASN A 107 16.99 10.85 8.34
N THR A 108 16.57 12.07 8.01
CA THR A 108 16.58 12.57 6.62
C THR A 108 18.02 12.69 6.09
N VAL A 109 18.96 13.18 6.91
CA VAL A 109 20.39 13.25 6.57
C VAL A 109 20.98 11.85 6.32
N ILE A 110 20.66 10.87 7.17
CA ILE A 110 21.11 9.48 7.01
C ILE A 110 20.60 8.90 5.69
N GLN A 111 19.30 9.06 5.41
CA GLN A 111 18.69 8.58 4.18
C GLN A 111 19.31 9.22 2.94
N THR A 112 19.50 10.54 2.94
CA THR A 112 20.13 11.29 1.85
C THR A 112 21.53 10.75 1.56
N CYS A 113 22.36 10.63 2.60
CA CYS A 113 23.73 10.14 2.48
C CYS A 113 23.78 8.68 1.98
N ALA A 114 22.93 7.80 2.53
CA ALA A 114 22.87 6.39 2.12
C ALA A 114 22.40 6.21 0.68
N ILE A 115 21.39 6.98 0.23
CA ILE A 115 20.90 6.94 -1.15
C ILE A 115 21.91 7.54 -2.12
N ALA A 116 22.58 8.63 -1.77
CA ALA A 116 23.67 9.17 -2.60
C ALA A 116 24.82 8.16 -2.78
N CYS A 117 25.15 7.41 -1.73
CA CYS A 117 26.12 6.31 -1.80
C CYS A 117 25.63 5.18 -2.72
N ALA A 118 24.40 4.72 -2.50
CA ALA A 118 23.79 3.63 -3.27
C ALA A 118 23.54 4.00 -4.75
N GLY A 119 23.20 5.26 -5.03
CA GLY A 119 22.96 5.80 -6.36
C GLY A 119 24.19 5.70 -7.26
N LEU A 120 25.40 5.68 -6.70
CA LEU A 120 26.62 5.43 -7.46
C LEU A 120 26.77 3.97 -7.90
N ALA A 121 26.27 2.98 -7.15
CA ALA A 121 26.20 1.60 -7.62
C ALA A 121 25.26 1.45 -8.83
N PHE A 122 24.25 2.32 -8.93
CA PHE A 122 23.35 2.36 -10.08
C PHE A 122 23.95 3.11 -11.28
N SER A 123 24.45 4.33 -11.06
CA SER A 123 24.74 5.29 -12.12
C SER A 123 26.22 5.51 -12.44
N GLY A 124 27.12 5.38 -11.45
CA GLY A 124 28.54 5.73 -11.59
C GLY A 124 29.51 4.55 -11.62
N CYS A 125 29.12 3.41 -11.04
CA CYS A 125 29.84 2.14 -11.08
C CYS A 125 28.90 1.06 -11.62
N SER A 126 28.12 1.40 -12.65
CA SER A 126 27.13 0.46 -13.15
C SER A 126 27.82 -0.75 -13.74
N ALA A 127 27.42 -1.93 -13.26
CA ALA A 127 27.75 -3.22 -13.88
C ALA A 127 27.32 -3.31 -15.36
N SER A 128 26.63 -2.31 -15.90
CA SER A 128 26.29 -2.22 -17.32
C SER A 128 27.47 -1.68 -18.14
N TYR A 129 27.76 -0.38 -18.10
CA TYR A 129 28.75 0.23 -19.00
C TYR A 129 30.20 -0.05 -18.60
N ILE A 130 30.49 -0.39 -17.33
CA ILE A 130 31.84 -0.78 -16.92
C ILE A 130 32.17 -2.18 -17.43
N PHE A 131 31.26 -3.15 -17.27
CA PHE A 131 31.48 -4.50 -17.81
C PHE A 131 31.34 -4.53 -19.33
N ALA A 132 30.58 -3.62 -19.94
CA ALA A 132 30.61 -3.46 -21.40
C ALA A 132 32.02 -3.16 -21.97
N MET A 133 32.94 -2.60 -21.16
CA MET A 133 34.33 -2.36 -21.56
C MET A 133 35.23 -3.59 -21.37
N ASP A 134 34.81 -4.61 -20.63
CA ASP A 134 35.67 -5.73 -20.24
C ASP A 134 35.96 -6.70 -21.40
N ARG A 135 36.95 -7.57 -21.18
CA ARG A 135 37.33 -8.57 -22.19
C ARG A 135 36.29 -9.66 -22.39
N LYS A 136 35.60 -10.06 -21.32
CA LYS A 136 34.66 -11.19 -21.37
C LYS A 136 33.43 -10.85 -22.21
N THR A 137 32.91 -9.64 -22.07
CA THR A 137 31.81 -9.08 -22.88
C THR A 137 32.25 -8.89 -24.33
N TYR A 138 33.50 -8.49 -24.58
CA TYR A 138 34.07 -8.47 -25.94
C TYR A 138 34.02 -9.86 -26.60
N GLU A 139 34.44 -10.90 -25.88
CA GLU A 139 34.46 -12.28 -26.38
C GLU A 139 33.05 -12.85 -26.59
N LEU A 140 32.09 -12.48 -25.73
CA LEU A 140 30.68 -12.88 -25.84
C LEU A 140 29.96 -12.26 -27.04
N VAL A 141 30.22 -10.98 -27.34
CA VAL A 141 29.70 -10.32 -28.56
C VAL A 141 30.33 -10.92 -29.82
N GLY A 142 31.57 -11.41 -29.69
CA GLY A 142 32.29 -12.12 -30.74
C GLY A 142 33.28 -11.24 -31.50
N PRO A 143 34.50 -11.74 -31.81
CA PRO A 143 35.53 -10.99 -32.52
C PRO A 143 35.16 -10.73 -34.00
N ASP A 144 34.26 -11.54 -34.57
CA ASP A 144 33.78 -11.40 -35.93
C ASP A 144 32.63 -10.38 -36.07
N TYR A 145 32.14 -9.82 -34.95
CA TYR A 145 31.07 -8.83 -34.97
C TYR A 145 31.60 -7.48 -35.52
N PRO A 146 30.96 -6.91 -36.55
CA PRO A 146 31.46 -5.70 -37.22
C PRO A 146 31.56 -4.53 -36.24
N GLY A 147 32.75 -3.93 -36.14
CA GLY A 147 33.03 -2.82 -35.22
C GLY A 147 33.38 -3.23 -33.78
N ASN A 148 33.36 -4.53 -33.44
CA ASN A 148 33.82 -5.00 -32.13
C ASN A 148 35.34 -5.27 -32.16
N ARG A 149 36.15 -4.31 -31.68
CA ARG A 149 37.62 -4.38 -31.77
C ARG A 149 38.26 -4.85 -30.47
N ALA A 150 39.31 -5.68 -30.57
CA ALA A 150 40.07 -6.17 -29.41
C ALA A 150 40.82 -5.07 -28.64
N GLU A 151 41.10 -3.94 -29.29
CA GLU A 151 41.74 -2.76 -28.66
C GLU A 151 40.77 -1.91 -27.84
N ASP A 152 39.46 -2.08 -28.04
CA ASP A 152 38.39 -1.41 -27.30
C ASP A 152 37.99 -2.23 -26.07
N VAL A 153 38.99 -2.55 -25.24
CA VAL A 153 38.84 -3.33 -24.01
C VAL A 153 39.59 -2.65 -22.87
N LYS A 154 38.92 -2.54 -21.72
CA LYS A 154 39.49 -2.05 -20.47
C LYS A 154 38.86 -2.79 -19.29
N ASP A 155 39.63 -3.69 -18.70
CA ASP A 155 39.11 -4.50 -17.59
C ASP A 155 38.89 -3.68 -16.30
N PRO A 156 37.87 -4.03 -15.50
CA PRO A 156 37.58 -3.37 -14.22
C PRO A 156 38.76 -3.47 -13.26
N SER A 157 39.20 -2.34 -12.71
CA SER A 157 40.17 -2.32 -11.61
C SER A 157 39.84 -1.22 -10.59
N LEU A 158 40.04 -1.54 -9.31
CA LEU A 158 39.64 -0.65 -8.21
C LEU A 158 40.24 0.76 -8.34
N GLY A 159 41.52 0.85 -8.72
CA GLY A 159 42.24 2.12 -8.79
C GLY A 159 41.62 3.12 -9.77
N TRP A 160 41.35 2.68 -11.01
CA TRP A 160 40.78 3.58 -12.01
C TRP A 160 39.27 3.79 -11.81
N MET A 161 38.51 2.79 -11.34
CA MET A 161 37.08 2.94 -11.07
C MET A 161 36.81 3.98 -9.98
N ILE A 162 37.53 3.89 -8.86
CA ILE A 162 37.43 4.87 -7.76
C ILE A 162 37.84 6.26 -8.26
N SER A 163 38.95 6.37 -8.97
CA SER A 163 39.44 7.65 -9.52
C SER A 163 38.42 8.27 -10.48
N PHE A 164 37.86 7.48 -11.40
CA PHE A 164 36.86 7.93 -12.36
C PHE A 164 35.60 8.44 -11.65
N LEU A 165 35.10 7.72 -10.65
CA LEU A 165 33.93 8.12 -9.86
C LEU A 165 34.14 9.46 -9.15
N PHE A 166 35.28 9.65 -8.48
CA PHE A 166 35.60 10.91 -7.82
C PHE A 166 35.63 12.09 -8.80
N LEU A 167 36.06 11.87 -10.04
CA LEU A 167 36.13 12.90 -11.07
C LEU A 167 34.76 13.30 -11.63
N ILE A 168 33.77 12.41 -11.64
CA ILE A 168 32.49 12.66 -12.33
C ILE A 168 31.32 12.89 -11.36
N ALA A 169 31.28 12.17 -10.24
CA ALA A 169 30.09 12.08 -9.38
C ALA A 169 29.82 13.36 -8.57
N LEU A 170 30.88 14.06 -8.17
CA LEU A 170 30.75 15.29 -7.37
C LEU A 170 30.27 16.49 -8.19
N VAL A 171 30.37 16.45 -9.53
CA VAL A 171 30.03 17.58 -10.41
C VAL A 171 28.51 17.83 -10.42
N GLY A 172 27.71 16.76 -10.44
CA GLY A 172 26.26 16.83 -10.59
C GLY A 172 25.58 17.75 -9.58
N PRO A 173 25.70 17.52 -8.26
CA PRO A 173 25.05 18.33 -7.23
C PRO A 173 25.20 19.85 -7.42
N PHE A 174 26.37 20.32 -7.86
CA PHE A 174 26.65 21.74 -8.06
C PHE A 174 25.91 22.35 -9.27
N SER A 175 25.54 21.55 -10.26
CA SER A 175 24.85 22.02 -11.47
C SER A 175 23.40 22.44 -11.24
N ILE A 176 22.70 21.77 -10.32
CA ILE A 176 21.24 21.91 -10.17
C ILE A 176 20.83 22.62 -8.87
N VAL A 177 21.71 22.70 -7.86
CA VAL A 177 21.39 23.23 -6.53
C VAL A 177 20.87 24.67 -6.53
N LEU A 178 21.17 25.44 -7.57
CA LEU A 178 20.66 26.79 -7.82
C LEU A 178 19.16 26.82 -8.16
N LEU A 179 18.67 25.77 -8.81
CA LEU A 179 17.28 25.65 -9.25
C LEU A 179 16.36 25.08 -8.17
N ARG A 180 16.86 24.80 -6.96
CA ARG A 180 16.07 24.20 -5.88
C ARG A 180 14.82 25.00 -5.51
N LYS A 181 14.92 26.34 -5.48
CA LYS A 181 13.77 27.22 -5.19
C LYS A 181 12.73 27.08 -6.29
N VAL A 182 13.18 27.16 -7.54
CA VAL A 182 12.30 27.09 -8.71
C VAL A 182 11.57 25.75 -8.76
N MET A 183 12.28 24.64 -8.58
CA MET A 183 11.69 23.30 -8.70
C MET A 183 10.80 22.92 -7.52
N VAL A 184 11.23 23.20 -6.28
CA VAL A 184 10.51 22.75 -5.07
C VAL A 184 9.41 23.72 -4.66
N ILE A 185 9.66 25.04 -4.73
CA ILE A 185 8.75 26.08 -4.25
C ILE A 185 7.94 26.68 -5.41
N ASP A 186 8.59 27.17 -6.47
CA ASP A 186 7.88 27.94 -7.49
C ASP A 186 7.02 27.04 -8.41
N TYR A 187 7.57 25.91 -8.85
CA TYR A 187 6.87 24.91 -9.68
C TYR A 187 6.09 23.88 -8.84
N LYS A 188 6.30 23.86 -7.52
CA LYS A 188 5.68 22.91 -6.57
C LYS A 188 5.73 21.45 -7.07
N LEU A 189 6.85 21.04 -7.67
CA LEU A 189 6.99 19.67 -8.17
C LEU A 189 6.78 18.67 -7.03
N ALA A 190 6.09 17.59 -7.35
CA ALA A 190 5.64 16.61 -6.37
C ALA A 190 6.80 15.79 -5.81
N PHE A 191 7.75 15.37 -6.68
CA PHE A 191 8.77 14.36 -6.37
C PHE A 191 8.18 13.22 -5.53
N PRO A 192 7.32 12.36 -6.11
CA PRO A 192 6.50 11.43 -5.34
C PRO A 192 7.30 10.56 -4.36
N GLY A 193 8.50 10.12 -4.74
CA GLY A 193 9.40 9.36 -3.87
C GLY A 193 9.94 10.18 -2.70
N GLY A 194 10.34 11.44 -2.92
CA GLY A 194 10.81 12.33 -1.85
C GLY A 194 9.69 12.71 -0.89
N THR A 195 8.49 12.97 -1.42
CA THR A 195 7.30 13.20 -0.61
C THR A 195 6.90 11.96 0.20
N ALA A 196 6.97 10.77 -0.38
CA ALA A 196 6.73 9.51 0.34
C ALA A 196 7.73 9.31 1.49
N THR A 197 9.02 9.51 1.23
CA THR A 197 10.08 9.41 2.24
C THR A 197 9.84 10.39 3.38
N ALA A 198 9.52 11.66 3.08
CA ALA A 198 9.26 12.65 4.12
C ALA A 198 8.05 12.31 4.99
N LEU A 199 6.93 11.91 4.37
CA LEU A 199 5.74 11.48 5.10
C LEU A 199 6.03 10.29 6.02
N MET A 200 6.81 9.33 5.53
CA MET A 200 7.21 8.18 6.32
C MET A 200 8.15 8.56 7.46
N ILE A 201 9.17 9.41 7.24
CA ILE A 201 10.08 9.86 8.31
C ILE A 201 9.30 10.65 9.37
N ASN A 202 8.43 11.57 8.96
CA ASN A 202 7.57 12.32 9.88
C ASN A 202 6.66 11.37 10.69
N SER A 203 6.20 10.27 10.09
CA SER A 203 5.39 9.27 10.77
C SER A 203 6.13 8.50 11.87
N LEU A 204 7.41 8.19 11.65
CA LEU A 204 8.24 7.43 12.60
C LEU A 204 8.65 8.28 13.81
N HIS A 205 8.69 9.61 13.64
CA HIS A 205 9.14 10.57 14.65
C HIS A 205 8.01 11.40 15.28
N GLY A 206 6.78 11.33 14.78
CA GLY A 206 5.64 12.06 15.32
C GLY A 206 5.03 11.40 16.58
N LYS A 207 4.58 12.21 17.54
CA LYS A 207 3.69 11.74 18.61
C LYS A 207 2.28 11.56 18.05
N THR A 208 1.66 10.42 18.34
CA THR A 208 0.34 10.00 17.87
C THR A 208 -0.80 10.78 18.54
N ASP A 209 -0.79 12.11 18.46
CA ASP A 209 -1.89 12.92 18.99
C ASP A 209 -2.89 13.19 17.86
N GLY A 210 -4.04 12.50 17.91
CA GLY A 210 -5.39 12.90 17.46
C GLY A 210 -5.66 13.52 16.07
N ASP A 211 -4.66 13.87 15.28
CA ASP A 211 -4.76 14.89 14.25
C ASP A 211 -4.70 14.32 12.82
N LEU A 212 -5.00 15.17 11.82
CA LEU A 212 -5.05 14.82 10.39
C LEU A 212 -3.79 14.07 9.90
N ALA A 213 -2.62 14.39 10.47
CA ALA A 213 -1.35 13.73 10.19
C ALA A 213 -1.35 12.24 10.58
N GLY A 214 -1.86 11.88 11.76
CA GLY A 214 -1.96 10.48 12.20
C GLY A 214 -2.87 9.65 11.28
N LYS A 215 -3.95 10.25 10.77
CA LYS A 215 -4.83 9.62 9.77
C LYS A 215 -4.13 9.40 8.43
N LYS A 216 -3.30 10.35 7.97
CA LYS A 216 -2.51 10.21 6.74
C LYS A 216 -1.44 9.13 6.85
N VAL A 217 -0.79 9.05 8.02
CA VAL A 217 0.16 7.99 8.34
C VAL A 217 -0.52 6.62 8.32
N HIS A 218 -1.67 6.48 8.99
CA HIS A 218 -2.42 5.23 8.99
C HIS A 218 -2.85 4.84 7.57
N CYS A 219 -3.27 5.81 6.77
CA CYS A 219 -3.58 5.63 5.35
C CYS A 219 -2.35 5.13 4.56
N LEU A 220 -1.20 5.79 4.71
CA LEU A 220 0.06 5.39 4.07
C LEU A 220 0.45 3.95 4.43
N VAL A 221 0.44 3.60 5.72
CA VAL A 221 0.79 2.24 6.20
C VAL A 221 -0.19 1.20 5.66
N LYS A 222 -1.48 1.51 5.58
CA LYS A 222 -2.50 0.62 5.01
C LYS A 222 -2.21 0.29 3.54
N TYR A 223 -2.01 1.31 2.70
CA TYR A 223 -1.74 1.10 1.28
C TYR A 223 -0.34 0.52 1.01
N MET A 224 0.63 0.82 1.86
CA MET A 224 1.94 0.16 1.89
C MET A 224 1.81 -1.35 2.12
N GLY A 225 1.02 -1.77 3.12
CA GLY A 225 0.76 -3.20 3.36
C GLY A 225 0.07 -3.89 2.18
N ILE A 226 -0.90 -3.22 1.55
CA ILE A 226 -1.59 -3.74 0.36
C ILE A 226 -0.59 -3.94 -0.80
N SER A 227 0.21 -2.93 -1.10
CA SER A 227 1.17 -3.01 -2.20
C SER A 227 2.28 -4.03 -1.92
N PHE A 228 2.75 -4.14 -0.68
CA PHE A 228 3.73 -5.18 -0.30
C PHE A 228 3.19 -6.59 -0.56
N VAL A 229 1.95 -6.88 -0.17
CA VAL A 229 1.30 -8.17 -0.42
C VAL A 229 1.09 -8.41 -1.92
N TRP A 230 0.73 -7.37 -2.66
CA TRP A 230 0.61 -7.45 -4.12
C TRP A 230 1.94 -7.75 -4.79
N SER A 231 3.04 -7.12 -4.36
CA SER A 231 4.37 -7.37 -4.91
C SER A 231 4.89 -8.76 -4.57
N PHE A 232 4.59 -9.28 -3.36
CA PHE A 232 4.80 -10.69 -3.03
C PHE A 232 4.00 -11.62 -3.96
N PHE A 233 2.73 -11.32 -4.18
CA PHE A 233 1.89 -12.08 -5.10
C PHE A 233 2.48 -12.07 -6.52
N LYS A 234 2.87 -10.91 -7.07
CA LYS A 234 3.51 -10.82 -8.39
C LYS A 234 4.78 -11.68 -8.46
N TRP A 235 5.65 -11.58 -7.46
CA TRP A 235 6.88 -12.37 -7.37
C TRP A 235 6.58 -13.88 -7.33
N PHE A 236 5.54 -14.31 -6.63
CA PHE A 236 5.17 -15.73 -6.55
C PHE A 236 4.85 -16.38 -7.91
N PHE A 237 4.33 -15.58 -8.87
CA PHE A 237 3.94 -16.03 -10.21
C PHE A 237 4.94 -15.64 -11.31
N SER A 238 6.09 -15.06 -10.97
CA SER A 238 7.08 -14.62 -11.96
C SER A 238 7.95 -15.75 -12.53
N GLY A 239 8.08 -16.89 -11.84
CA GLY A 239 8.78 -18.10 -12.31
C GLY A 239 10.21 -17.90 -12.84
N VAL A 240 10.74 -18.92 -13.53
CA VAL A 240 12.04 -18.87 -14.23
C VAL A 240 11.79 -19.00 -15.73
N GLY A 241 12.15 -17.97 -16.49
CA GLY A 241 12.03 -17.92 -17.96
C GLY A 241 11.69 -16.51 -18.45
N ASP A 242 12.16 -16.16 -19.66
CA ASP A 242 12.05 -14.80 -20.22
C ASP A 242 10.59 -14.35 -20.51
N SER A 243 9.64 -15.28 -20.50
CA SER A 243 8.22 -15.06 -20.79
C SER A 243 7.29 -15.29 -19.58
N CYS A 244 7.85 -15.44 -18.38
CA CYS A 244 7.10 -15.70 -17.15
C CYS A 244 6.72 -14.40 -16.41
N GLY A 245 5.55 -14.36 -15.79
CA GLY A 245 5.11 -13.28 -14.90
C GLY A 245 4.11 -12.30 -15.50
N PHE A 246 3.48 -11.52 -14.61
CA PHE A 246 2.43 -10.55 -14.97
C PHE A 246 2.93 -9.41 -15.88
N ASP A 247 4.24 -9.15 -15.91
CA ASP A 247 4.83 -8.11 -16.77
C ASP A 247 4.74 -8.49 -18.26
N ASN A 248 4.57 -9.78 -18.58
CA ASN A 248 4.36 -10.30 -19.93
C ASN A 248 2.88 -10.35 -20.34
N PHE A 249 1.96 -9.81 -19.53
CA PHE A 249 0.53 -9.85 -19.83
C PHE A 249 0.20 -8.98 -21.07
N PRO A 250 -0.39 -9.56 -22.13
CA PRO A 250 -0.75 -8.83 -23.34
C PRO A 250 -1.97 -7.94 -23.08
N THR A 251 -1.73 -6.76 -22.50
CA THR A 251 -2.76 -5.84 -22.02
C THR A 251 -3.73 -5.37 -23.11
N PHE A 252 -3.30 -5.42 -24.38
CA PHE A 252 -4.12 -5.09 -25.56
C PHE A 252 -4.55 -6.31 -26.38
N GLY A 253 -4.46 -7.51 -25.80
CA GLY A 253 -4.79 -8.77 -26.47
C GLY A 253 -3.67 -9.33 -27.34
N LEU A 254 -3.74 -10.63 -27.59
CA LEU A 254 -2.75 -11.38 -28.38
C LEU A 254 -2.75 -11.01 -29.87
N GLU A 255 -3.81 -10.34 -30.35
CA GLU A 255 -3.98 -9.97 -31.76
C GLU A 255 -3.25 -8.66 -32.09
N ALA A 256 -3.23 -7.69 -31.17
CA ALA A 256 -2.39 -6.49 -31.27
C ALA A 256 -0.89 -6.80 -31.16
N PHE A 257 -0.54 -7.86 -30.41
CA PHE A 257 0.82 -8.39 -30.33
C PHE A 257 1.27 -9.07 -31.63
N LYS A 258 0.33 -9.65 -32.38
CA LYS A 258 0.56 -10.22 -33.73
C LYS A 258 0.62 -9.15 -34.83
N SER A 259 -0.02 -7.99 -34.62
CA SER A 259 -0.13 -6.93 -35.61
C SER A 259 0.96 -5.85 -35.50
N THR A 260 2.22 -6.23 -35.25
CA THR A 260 3.38 -5.41 -35.64
C THR A 260 3.53 -5.46 -37.17
N ALA A 261 2.51 -4.94 -37.87
CA ALA A 261 2.25 -5.10 -39.29
C ALA A 261 3.19 -4.29 -40.23
N GLN A 262 4.44 -4.06 -39.82
CA GLN A 262 5.46 -3.34 -40.60
C GLN A 262 6.86 -3.99 -40.51
N ALA A 263 6.99 -5.12 -39.79
CA ALA A 263 8.19 -5.94 -39.87
C ALA A 263 8.42 -6.32 -41.35
N GLY A 264 9.64 -6.10 -41.86
CA GLY A 264 10.00 -6.32 -43.26
C GLY A 264 9.99 -5.05 -44.14
N HIS A 265 9.30 -3.97 -43.75
CA HIS A 265 9.20 -2.74 -44.54
C HIS A 265 9.85 -1.51 -43.88
N TRP A 266 9.76 -1.37 -42.55
CA TRP A 266 10.38 -0.25 -41.80
C TRP A 266 11.62 -0.71 -41.01
N TYR A 267 11.67 -1.98 -40.64
CA TYR A 267 12.80 -2.63 -39.96
C TYR A 267 12.82 -4.14 -40.29
N PRO A 268 13.99 -4.81 -40.22
CA PRO A 268 14.13 -6.23 -40.58
C PRO A 268 13.32 -7.19 -39.67
N GLU A 269 12.80 -8.29 -40.23
CA GLU A 269 11.93 -9.27 -39.53
C GLU A 269 12.69 -10.19 -38.55
N ASN A 270 14.00 -10.36 -38.72
CA ASN A 270 14.82 -11.34 -37.99
C ASN A 270 15.58 -10.76 -36.78
N LEU A 271 15.09 -9.68 -36.17
CA LEU A 271 15.76 -9.01 -35.06
C LEU A 271 15.10 -9.33 -33.72
N GLY A 272 15.92 -9.51 -32.68
CA GLY A 272 15.44 -9.72 -31.32
C GLY A 272 14.68 -8.51 -30.76
N ASN A 273 13.83 -8.73 -29.76
CA ASN A 273 12.98 -7.69 -29.15
C ASN A 273 13.75 -6.52 -28.50
N SER A 274 15.06 -6.69 -28.25
CA SER A 274 15.96 -5.71 -27.63
C SER A 274 16.88 -5.00 -28.62
N ASP A 275 16.81 -5.30 -29.92
CA ASP A 275 17.70 -4.73 -30.93
C ASP A 275 17.25 -3.31 -31.35
N PHE A 276 18.19 -2.35 -31.32
CA PHE A 276 17.95 -0.96 -31.71
C PHE A 276 17.71 -0.77 -33.20
N ARG A 277 18.09 -1.73 -34.04
CA ARG A 277 17.74 -1.77 -35.48
C ARG A 277 16.30 -2.23 -35.71
N GLY A 278 15.61 -2.70 -34.67
CA GLY A 278 14.21 -3.10 -34.69
C GLY A 278 13.26 -2.12 -34.01
N LEU A 279 12.10 -2.62 -33.58
CA LEU A 279 11.05 -1.82 -32.92
C LEU A 279 11.52 -1.11 -31.64
N TYR A 280 12.51 -1.69 -30.95
CA TYR A 280 13.04 -1.13 -29.70
C TYR A 280 13.73 0.21 -29.90
N GLY A 281 14.40 0.42 -31.05
CA GLY A 281 14.98 1.71 -31.42
C GLY A 281 13.93 2.83 -31.44
N TYR A 282 12.80 2.63 -32.13
CA TYR A 282 11.72 3.62 -32.14
C TYR A 282 11.19 3.93 -30.74
N LYS A 283 10.91 2.90 -29.92
CA LYS A 283 10.37 3.08 -28.57
C LYS A 283 11.26 3.97 -27.70
N VAL A 284 12.57 3.70 -27.71
CA VAL A 284 13.54 4.40 -26.86
C VAL A 284 13.78 5.83 -27.35
N PHE A 285 14.06 6.03 -28.65
CA PHE A 285 14.43 7.34 -29.18
C PHE A 285 13.24 8.32 -29.27
N ILE A 286 12.02 7.84 -29.54
CA ILE A 286 10.81 8.69 -29.52
C ILE A 286 10.54 9.18 -28.09
N ALA A 287 10.60 8.28 -27.09
CA ALA A 287 10.40 8.66 -25.69
C ALA A 287 11.39 9.75 -25.26
N ILE A 288 12.68 9.53 -25.54
CA ILE A 288 13.77 10.49 -25.30
C ILE A 288 13.47 11.85 -25.92
N SER A 289 13.06 11.86 -27.19
CA SER A 289 12.81 13.09 -27.94
C SER A 289 11.68 13.92 -27.32
N ILE A 290 10.62 13.27 -26.85
CA ILE A 290 9.53 13.92 -26.13
C ILE A 290 10.03 14.52 -24.80
N ILE A 291 10.78 13.74 -24.02
CA ILE A 291 11.29 14.16 -22.71
C ILE A 291 12.27 15.33 -22.86
N LEU A 292 13.17 15.27 -23.83
CA LEU A 292 14.13 16.34 -24.11
C LEU A 292 13.42 17.60 -24.59
N GLY A 293 12.40 17.48 -25.45
CA GLY A 293 11.62 18.62 -25.94
C GLY A 293 10.90 19.38 -24.82
N ASP A 294 10.21 18.65 -23.94
CA ASP A 294 9.52 19.23 -22.79
C ASP A 294 10.49 19.81 -21.75
N GLY A 295 11.55 19.07 -21.43
CA GLY A 295 12.58 19.52 -20.50
C GLY A 295 13.29 20.78 -20.98
N LEU A 296 13.65 20.86 -22.28
CA LEU A 296 14.31 22.03 -22.85
C LEU A 296 13.39 23.25 -22.88
N TYR A 297 12.10 23.08 -23.21
CA TYR A 297 11.12 24.16 -23.15
C TYR A 297 11.04 24.77 -21.74
N ASN A 298 10.90 23.93 -20.72
CA ASN A 298 10.82 24.39 -19.33
C ASN A 298 12.12 25.01 -18.85
N LEU A 299 13.28 24.51 -19.29
CA LEU A 299 14.58 25.09 -18.99
C LEU A 299 14.69 26.52 -19.54
N VAL A 300 14.38 26.70 -20.84
CA VAL A 300 14.41 28.00 -21.50
C VAL A 300 13.43 28.96 -20.85
N LYS A 301 12.21 28.51 -20.53
CA LYS A 301 11.21 29.29 -19.79
C LYS A 301 11.76 29.79 -18.46
N ILE A 302 12.40 28.94 -17.67
CA ILE A 302 13.00 29.31 -16.38
C ILE A 302 14.13 30.32 -16.57
N PHE A 303 15.01 30.12 -17.55
CA PHE A 303 16.06 31.11 -17.85
C PHE A 303 15.49 32.47 -18.24
N ILE A 304 14.41 32.51 -19.03
CA ILE A 304 13.73 33.76 -19.39
C ILE A 304 13.14 34.44 -18.14
N VAL A 305 12.52 33.69 -17.24
CA VAL A 305 11.97 34.23 -15.98
C VAL A 305 13.09 34.79 -15.11
N ILE A 306 14.18 34.05 -14.90
CA ILE A 306 15.34 34.49 -14.12
C ILE A 306 15.99 35.72 -14.77
N ALA A 307 16.17 35.73 -16.08
CA ALA A 307 16.75 36.87 -16.80
C ALA A 307 15.86 38.12 -16.69
N ARG A 308 14.54 37.99 -16.81
CA ARG A 308 13.58 39.09 -16.59
C ARG A 308 13.65 39.61 -15.16
N GLU A 309 13.75 38.73 -14.18
CA GLU A 309 13.83 39.10 -12.78
C GLU A 309 15.13 39.85 -12.47
N LEU A 310 16.27 39.38 -13.00
CA LEU A 310 17.58 40.04 -12.91
C LEU A 310 17.61 41.40 -13.63
N CYS A 311 17.02 41.51 -14.82
CA CYS A 311 16.88 42.79 -15.52
C CYS A 311 15.94 43.76 -14.78
N SER A 312 14.88 43.26 -14.12
CA SER A 312 13.98 44.10 -13.32
C SER A 312 14.61 44.52 -11.98
N MET A 313 15.50 43.71 -11.42
CA MET A 313 16.25 44.00 -10.18
C MET A 313 17.20 45.20 -10.35
N GLN A 314 17.78 45.40 -11.55
CA GLN A 314 18.52 46.63 -11.87
C GLN A 314 17.62 47.88 -11.92
N SER A 315 16.31 47.73 -12.10
CA SER A 315 15.33 48.83 -12.11
C SER A 315 14.63 49.05 -10.76
N LYS A 316 14.60 48.05 -9.86
CA LYS A 316 13.81 48.07 -8.60
C LYS A 316 14.65 48.19 -7.33
N GLN A 317 15.88 48.68 -7.41
CA GLN A 317 16.68 49.00 -6.21
C GLN A 317 16.17 50.21 -5.41
N ARG A 318 14.94 50.69 -5.66
CA ARG A 318 14.36 51.84 -4.95
C ARG A 318 13.11 51.59 -4.11
N GLU A 319 12.45 50.45 -4.19
CA GLU A 319 11.32 50.15 -3.29
C GLU A 319 11.14 48.63 -3.17
N LEU A 320 11.36 48.09 -1.96
CA LEU A 320 10.94 46.74 -1.58
C LEU A 320 9.41 46.75 -1.39
N PRO A 321 8.62 45.96 -2.15
CA PRO A 321 7.23 45.76 -1.81
C PRO A 321 7.12 44.46 -1.01
N VAL A 322 7.13 44.60 0.32
CA VAL A 322 6.42 43.67 1.20
C VAL A 322 4.99 44.18 1.27
N GLN A 323 4.15 43.82 0.30
CA GLN A 323 2.70 43.97 0.41
C GLN A 323 1.98 43.26 -0.74
N ALA A 324 1.38 42.11 -0.42
CA ALA A 324 -0.01 41.76 -0.70
C ALA A 324 -0.19 40.26 -0.48
N MET A 325 -0.95 39.90 0.55
CA MET A 325 -2.05 38.91 0.51
C MET A 325 -2.57 38.78 1.94
N GLU A 326 -3.50 39.68 2.27
CA GLU A 326 -4.47 39.48 3.36
C GLU A 326 -5.71 38.78 2.80
N ASP A 327 -6.25 37.89 3.63
CA ASP A 327 -7.51 37.13 3.59
C ASP A 327 -7.79 36.18 2.39
N ASP A 328 -7.71 34.86 2.64
CA ASP A 328 -8.87 34.09 3.12
C ASP A 328 -8.48 32.63 3.47
N GLY A 329 -8.92 32.10 4.63
CA GLY A 329 -9.24 30.68 4.83
C GLY A 329 -8.19 29.57 5.00
N SER A 330 -7.22 29.67 5.92
CA SER A 330 -6.77 28.59 6.86
C SER A 330 -5.49 29.02 7.60
N CYS A 331 -5.63 29.57 8.81
CA CYS A 331 -4.56 30.23 9.56
C CYS A 331 -3.34 29.34 9.88
N GLU A 332 -3.52 28.01 9.83
CA GLU A 332 -2.58 27.04 10.38
C GLU A 332 -1.69 26.38 9.30
N GLN A 333 -2.25 26.02 8.14
CA GLN A 333 -1.48 25.48 7.00
C GLN A 333 -0.60 26.53 6.31
N LEU A 334 -1.10 27.77 6.27
CA LEU A 334 -0.34 28.90 5.78
C LEU A 334 0.88 29.15 6.69
N ALA A 335 0.77 28.89 7.99
CA ALA A 335 1.88 29.01 8.94
C ALA A 335 2.94 27.92 8.71
N ASP A 336 2.53 26.67 8.47
CA ASP A 336 3.45 25.56 8.18
C ASP A 336 4.16 25.71 6.83
N GLU A 337 3.45 26.07 5.75
CA GLU A 337 4.07 26.32 4.45
C GLU A 337 5.00 27.55 4.52
N LYS A 338 4.62 28.58 5.29
CA LYS A 338 5.51 29.71 5.60
C LYS A 338 6.75 29.26 6.36
N LEU A 339 6.62 28.41 7.38
CA LEU A 339 7.75 27.90 8.17
C LEU A 339 8.69 27.02 7.33
N GLN A 340 8.15 26.09 6.54
CA GLN A 340 8.92 25.25 5.61
C GLN A 340 9.68 26.13 4.61
N THR A 341 9.00 27.11 4.03
CA THR A 341 9.57 28.03 3.05
C THR A 341 10.62 28.94 3.69
N GLU A 342 10.38 29.46 4.89
CA GLU A 342 11.31 30.29 5.63
C GLU A 342 12.60 29.51 5.93
N ILE A 343 12.52 28.30 6.47
CA ILE A 343 13.69 27.46 6.78
C ILE A 343 14.45 27.10 5.50
N PHE A 344 13.74 26.73 4.43
CA PHE A 344 14.35 26.34 3.16
C PHE A 344 15.06 27.51 2.45
N LEU A 345 14.57 28.74 2.63
CA LEU A 345 15.18 29.95 2.08
C LEU A 345 16.29 30.53 2.98
N LYS A 346 16.16 30.42 4.31
CA LYS A 346 17.11 30.94 5.30
C LYS A 346 18.50 30.34 5.16
N ASP A 347 18.59 29.02 4.96
CA ASP A 347 19.86 28.32 4.76
C ASP A 347 20.23 28.19 3.27
N SER A 348 20.15 29.30 2.53
CA SER A 348 20.48 29.28 1.11
C SER A 348 21.96 28.99 0.84
N ILE A 349 22.23 28.14 -0.15
CA ILE A 349 23.58 27.90 -0.68
C ILE A 349 23.93 29.06 -1.62
N SER A 350 25.13 29.65 -1.43
CA SER A 350 25.59 30.78 -2.22
C SER A 350 25.67 30.43 -3.72
N PRO A 351 25.09 31.24 -4.62
CA PRO A 351 25.16 30.98 -6.04
C PRO A 351 26.58 30.94 -6.61
N TRP A 352 27.44 31.82 -6.10
CA TRP A 352 28.85 31.85 -6.47
C TRP A 352 29.58 30.58 -6.08
N PHE A 353 29.30 30.05 -4.88
CA PHE A 353 29.89 28.78 -4.42
C PHE A 353 29.45 27.60 -5.30
N ALA A 354 28.16 27.56 -5.68
CA ALA A 354 27.64 26.53 -6.55
C ALA A 354 28.29 26.58 -7.95
N ALA A 355 28.32 27.77 -8.57
CA ALA A 355 28.91 27.97 -9.89
C ALA A 355 30.43 27.70 -9.90
N SER A 356 31.16 28.21 -8.90
CA SER A 356 32.60 27.97 -8.79
C SER A 356 32.91 26.50 -8.56
N GLY A 357 32.14 25.81 -7.71
CA GLY A 357 32.30 24.38 -7.45
C GLY A 357 32.10 23.55 -8.72
N TYR A 358 31.06 23.87 -9.51
CA TYR A 358 30.82 23.22 -10.79
C TYR A 358 31.98 23.42 -11.78
N ILE A 359 32.42 24.67 -11.98
CA ILE A 359 33.49 25.01 -12.93
C ILE A 359 34.81 24.33 -12.55
N VAL A 360 35.20 24.39 -11.26
CA VAL A 360 36.46 23.80 -10.78
C VAL A 360 36.44 22.28 -10.92
N LEU A 361 35.37 21.61 -10.47
CA LEU A 361 35.28 20.15 -10.56
C LEU A 361 35.20 19.68 -12.02
N ALA A 362 34.45 20.38 -12.88
CA ALA A 362 34.37 20.09 -14.31
C ALA A 362 35.73 20.29 -15.00
N ALA A 363 36.51 21.33 -14.63
CA ALA A 363 37.85 21.56 -15.17
C ALA A 363 38.84 20.46 -14.76
N ILE A 364 38.84 20.06 -13.49
CA ILE A 364 39.66 18.95 -12.98
C ILE A 364 39.30 17.66 -13.73
N SER A 365 38.02 17.36 -13.84
CA SER A 365 37.54 16.18 -14.56
C SER A 365 37.91 16.20 -16.05
N THR A 366 37.79 17.35 -16.70
CA THR A 366 38.19 17.56 -18.11
C THR A 366 39.68 17.31 -18.34
N ALA A 367 40.52 17.67 -17.37
CA ALA A 367 41.97 17.43 -17.43
C ALA A 367 42.35 15.97 -17.11
N SER A 368 41.67 15.33 -16.17
CA SER A 368 42.07 14.02 -15.62
C SER A 368 41.40 12.82 -16.29
N VAL A 369 40.16 12.93 -16.77
CA VAL A 369 39.44 11.81 -17.44
C VAL A 369 40.19 11.28 -18.67
N PRO A 370 40.79 12.11 -19.55
CA PRO A 370 41.57 11.62 -20.69
C PRO A 370 42.80 10.79 -20.29
N ALA A 371 43.32 10.92 -19.07
CA ALA A 371 44.41 10.08 -18.57
C ALA A 371 43.93 8.65 -18.24
N ILE A 372 42.64 8.49 -17.89
CA ILE A 372 42.02 7.17 -17.63
C ILE A 372 41.52 6.56 -18.94
N PHE A 373 40.94 7.38 -19.82
CA PHE A 373 40.37 6.99 -21.11
C PHE A 373 40.98 7.84 -22.24
N PRO A 374 42.14 7.46 -22.79
CA PRO A 374 42.82 8.21 -23.85
C PRO A 374 41.95 8.46 -25.10
N GLN A 375 41.00 7.55 -25.36
CA GLN A 375 40.03 7.64 -26.46
C GLN A 375 39.08 8.84 -26.29
N LEU A 376 38.79 9.25 -25.05
CA LEU A 376 37.92 10.38 -24.73
C LEU A 376 38.74 11.65 -24.51
N LYS A 377 39.02 12.37 -25.60
CA LYS A 377 39.84 13.60 -25.57
C LYS A 377 39.20 14.71 -24.71
N TRP A 378 40.03 15.59 -24.15
CA TRP A 378 39.61 16.65 -23.22
C TRP A 378 38.44 17.51 -23.73
N TYR A 379 38.42 17.85 -25.02
CA TYR A 379 37.35 18.68 -25.59
C TYR A 379 35.99 17.96 -25.63
N LEU A 380 35.99 16.62 -25.73
CA LEU A 380 34.76 15.81 -25.65
C LEU A 380 34.25 15.73 -24.22
N VAL A 381 35.14 15.63 -23.24
CA VAL A 381 34.78 15.71 -21.81
C VAL A 381 34.20 17.08 -21.48
N LEU A 382 34.81 18.15 -21.99
CA LEU A 382 34.29 19.51 -21.84
C LEU A 382 32.89 19.65 -22.46
N LEU A 383 32.66 19.06 -23.63
CA LEU A 383 31.35 19.02 -24.27
C LEU A 383 30.32 18.26 -23.44
N CYS A 384 30.70 17.14 -22.80
CA CYS A 384 29.83 16.43 -21.86
C CYS A 384 29.38 17.36 -20.74
N TYR A 385 30.31 18.08 -20.10
CA TYR A 385 29.97 19.02 -19.02
C TYR A 385 29.22 20.25 -19.51
N PHE A 386 29.40 20.68 -20.76
CA PHE A 386 28.55 21.75 -21.32
C PHE A 386 27.08 21.31 -21.47
N LEU A 387 26.84 20.06 -21.89
CA LEU A 387 25.49 19.51 -22.10
C LEU A 387 24.85 18.98 -20.80
N ALA A 388 25.66 18.57 -19.83
CA ALA A 388 25.19 17.89 -18.62
C ALA A 388 24.17 18.69 -17.78
N PRO A 389 24.27 20.02 -17.58
CA PRO A 389 23.28 20.79 -16.83
C PRO A 389 21.89 20.78 -17.47
N VAL A 390 21.83 20.80 -18.81
CA VAL A 390 20.56 20.73 -19.56
C VAL A 390 19.90 19.38 -19.32
N VAL A 391 20.67 18.31 -19.48
CA VAL A 391 20.23 16.93 -19.24
C VAL A 391 19.81 16.72 -17.78
N ALA A 392 20.62 17.20 -16.84
CA ALA A 392 20.35 17.14 -15.41
C ALA A 392 19.02 17.82 -15.04
N PHE A 393 18.75 19.00 -15.60
CA PHE A 393 17.48 19.68 -15.41
C PHE A 393 16.31 18.87 -15.97
N CYS A 394 16.41 18.41 -17.23
CA CYS A 394 15.33 17.66 -17.88
C CYS A 394 15.01 16.37 -17.08
N ASN A 395 16.04 15.65 -16.65
CA ASN A 395 15.89 14.44 -15.84
C ASN A 395 15.27 14.74 -14.46
N SER A 396 15.76 15.76 -13.76
CA SER A 396 15.24 16.15 -12.44
C SER A 396 13.79 16.64 -12.52
N TYR A 397 13.42 17.35 -13.60
CA TYR A 397 12.06 17.80 -13.87
C TYR A 397 11.13 16.62 -14.13
N GLY A 398 11.54 15.68 -14.99
CA GLY A 398 10.78 14.45 -15.25
C GLY A 398 10.58 13.61 -14.00
N MET A 399 11.64 13.39 -13.23
CA MET A 399 11.57 12.67 -11.96
C MET A 399 10.66 13.38 -10.95
N GLY A 400 10.63 14.72 -10.95
CA GLY A 400 9.73 15.52 -10.13
C GLY A 400 8.23 15.34 -10.45
N LEU A 401 7.91 14.94 -11.68
CA LEU A 401 6.53 14.71 -12.14
C LEU A 401 6.12 13.23 -12.07
N THR A 402 7.00 12.30 -12.42
CA THR A 402 6.66 10.87 -12.60
C THR A 402 7.35 9.93 -11.63
N ASN A 403 8.31 10.40 -10.83
CA ASN A 403 9.19 9.58 -9.99
C ASN A 403 10.11 8.62 -10.75
N LEU A 404 10.25 8.77 -12.07
CA LEU A 404 11.13 7.96 -12.90
C LEU A 404 12.46 8.68 -13.11
N ASN A 405 13.56 8.03 -12.73
CA ASN A 405 14.91 8.50 -13.05
C ASN A 405 15.35 7.91 -14.39
N LEU A 406 15.52 8.77 -15.39
CA LEU A 406 15.86 8.40 -16.76
C LEU A 406 17.35 8.63 -17.08
N ALA A 407 18.19 8.78 -16.05
CA ALA A 407 19.63 8.92 -16.21
C ALA A 407 20.28 7.83 -17.10
N PRO A 408 19.92 6.53 -17.00
CA PRO A 408 20.47 5.51 -17.91
C PRO A 408 20.14 5.79 -19.38
N THR A 409 18.96 6.34 -19.64
CA THR A 409 18.50 6.68 -20.99
C THR A 409 19.30 7.84 -21.56
N TYR A 410 19.53 8.88 -20.77
CA TYR A 410 20.40 9.99 -21.16
C TYR A 410 21.86 9.56 -21.34
N GLY A 411 22.32 8.62 -20.51
CA GLY A 411 23.61 7.95 -20.68
C GLY A 411 23.73 7.27 -22.05
N LYS A 412 22.71 6.50 -22.46
CA LYS A 412 22.67 5.85 -23.79
C LYS A 412 22.72 6.86 -24.95
N ILE A 413 22.08 8.03 -24.83
CA ILE A 413 22.19 9.08 -25.86
C ILE A 413 23.62 9.59 -25.95
N ALA A 414 24.23 9.88 -24.80
CA ALA A 414 25.62 10.32 -24.75
C ALA A 414 26.53 9.23 -25.35
N LEU A 415 26.29 7.97 -25.01
CA LEU A 415 26.98 6.82 -25.59
C LEU A 415 26.93 6.87 -27.12
N PHE A 416 25.73 6.92 -27.72
CA PHE A 416 25.55 6.97 -29.18
C PHE A 416 26.21 8.19 -29.80
N ALA A 417 25.99 9.39 -29.23
CA ALA A 417 26.52 10.63 -29.78
C ALA A 417 28.05 10.69 -29.75
N PHE A 418 28.65 10.34 -28.61
CA PHE A 418 30.10 10.40 -28.44
C PHE A 418 30.82 9.23 -29.12
N ALA A 419 30.21 8.05 -29.20
CA ALA A 419 30.73 6.96 -30.03
C ALA A 419 30.77 7.37 -31.52
N SER A 420 29.70 8.00 -32.01
CA SER A 420 29.62 8.50 -33.39
C SER A 420 30.63 9.60 -33.68
N LEU A 421 30.83 10.54 -32.74
CA LEU A 421 31.78 11.65 -32.89
C LEU A 421 33.25 11.20 -32.92
N VAL A 422 33.57 10.08 -32.27
CA VAL A 422 34.93 9.52 -32.24
C VAL A 422 35.17 8.57 -33.41
N GLY A 423 34.16 7.80 -33.81
CA GLY A 423 34.23 6.83 -34.90
C GLY A 423 35.02 5.56 -34.56
N SER A 424 35.09 4.65 -35.52
CA SER A 424 35.76 3.33 -35.37
C SER A 424 37.25 3.45 -35.07
N ASP A 425 37.95 4.37 -35.74
CA ASP A 425 39.41 4.46 -35.73
C ASP A 425 39.95 5.14 -34.46
N GLY A 426 39.09 5.85 -33.72
CA GLY A 426 39.43 6.58 -32.50
C GLY A 426 39.12 5.84 -31.20
N GLY A 427 38.64 4.60 -31.26
CA GLY A 427 38.18 3.84 -30.10
C GLY A 427 36.81 4.30 -29.58
N GLY A 428 35.86 4.48 -30.50
CA GLY A 428 34.52 5.03 -30.24
C GLY A 428 33.72 4.25 -29.20
N VAL A 429 33.92 2.93 -29.07
CA VAL A 429 33.23 2.09 -28.07
C VAL A 429 33.57 2.55 -26.65
N ILE A 430 34.86 2.62 -26.31
CA ILE A 430 35.32 3.03 -24.97
C ILE A 430 35.00 4.50 -24.72
N ALA A 431 35.18 5.37 -25.71
CA ALA A 431 34.85 6.80 -25.57
C ALA A 431 33.36 7.02 -25.33
N GLY A 432 32.48 6.32 -26.04
CA GLY A 432 31.03 6.37 -25.85
C GLY A 432 30.61 5.84 -24.48
N LEU A 433 31.13 4.69 -24.06
CA LEU A 433 30.84 4.11 -22.74
C LEU A 433 31.35 5.00 -21.58
N ALA A 434 32.50 5.66 -21.73
CA ALA A 434 33.00 6.62 -20.75
C ALA A 434 32.15 7.90 -20.68
N ALA A 435 31.77 8.47 -21.84
CA ALA A 435 30.87 9.62 -21.92
C ALA A 435 29.47 9.31 -21.35
N CYS A 436 28.98 8.09 -21.58
CA CYS A 436 27.77 7.56 -20.95
C CYS A 436 27.85 7.67 -19.43
N GLY A 437 28.94 7.18 -18.82
CA GLY A 437 29.14 7.23 -17.38
C GLY A 437 29.14 8.66 -16.82
N ILE A 438 29.77 9.61 -17.52
CA ILE A 438 29.78 11.03 -17.12
C ILE A 438 28.36 11.60 -17.09
N VAL A 439 27.63 11.49 -18.20
CA VAL A 439 26.28 12.08 -18.32
C VAL A 439 25.28 11.38 -17.41
N MET A 440 25.34 10.05 -17.32
CA MET A 440 24.48 9.25 -16.45
C MET A 440 24.70 9.57 -14.97
N SER A 441 25.95 9.68 -14.52
CA SER A 441 26.29 10.03 -13.13
C SER A 441 25.82 11.44 -12.75
N VAL A 442 26.03 12.42 -13.63
CA VAL A 442 25.54 13.80 -13.41
C VAL A 442 24.00 13.84 -13.40
N ALA A 443 23.34 13.20 -14.36
CA ALA A 443 21.87 13.19 -14.44
C ALA A 443 21.22 12.49 -13.24
N CYS A 444 21.82 11.40 -12.73
CA CYS A 444 21.30 10.67 -11.58
C CYS A 444 21.49 11.46 -10.27
N SER A 445 22.72 11.89 -9.99
CA SER A 445 23.06 12.60 -8.73
C SER A 445 22.31 13.92 -8.56
N THR A 446 21.98 14.60 -9.67
CA THR A 446 21.16 15.83 -9.67
C THR A 446 19.70 15.56 -9.37
N ALA A 447 19.14 14.52 -9.96
CA ALA A 447 17.75 14.12 -9.73
C ALA A 447 17.55 13.60 -8.30
N ASP A 448 18.49 12.79 -7.79
CA ASP A 448 18.51 12.32 -6.40
C ASP A 448 18.59 13.50 -5.42
N LEU A 449 19.49 14.47 -5.67
CA LEU A 449 19.59 15.67 -4.84
C LEU A 449 18.29 16.48 -4.82
N MET A 450 17.62 16.66 -5.96
CA MET A 450 16.36 17.40 -6.02
C MET A 450 15.25 16.68 -5.25
N GLN A 451 15.19 15.35 -5.35
CA GLN A 451 14.27 14.55 -4.56
C GLN A 451 14.56 14.65 -3.06
N ASP A 452 15.82 14.59 -2.64
CA ASP A 452 16.20 14.68 -1.23
C ASP A 452 16.00 16.10 -0.67
N LEU A 453 16.17 17.14 -1.49
CA LEU A 453 15.79 18.52 -1.13
C LEU A 453 14.28 18.66 -0.95
N LYS A 454 13.46 17.95 -1.73
CA LYS A 454 12.00 17.88 -1.47
C LYS A 454 11.72 17.16 -0.15
N SER A 455 12.39 16.04 0.12
CA SER A 455 12.27 15.34 1.39
C SER A 455 12.62 16.25 2.56
N GLY A 456 13.74 16.97 2.46
CA GLY A 456 14.22 17.92 3.45
C GLY A 456 13.29 19.10 3.68
N TYR A 457 12.67 19.64 2.62
CA TYR A 457 11.65 20.68 2.72
C TYR A 457 10.47 20.24 3.61
N LEU A 458 9.99 19.01 3.41
CA LEU A 458 8.85 18.45 4.15
C LEU A 458 9.21 17.93 5.56
N THR A 459 10.47 17.60 5.83
CA THR A 459 10.95 17.17 7.17
C THR A 459 11.56 18.31 7.99
N LEU A 460 11.52 19.55 7.47
CA LEU A 460 12.13 20.73 8.09
C LEU A 460 13.65 20.57 8.31
N SER A 461 14.31 19.91 7.35
CA SER A 461 15.77 19.74 7.31
C SER A 461 16.42 20.86 6.52
N SER A 462 17.61 21.29 6.94
CA SER A 462 18.31 22.39 6.29
C SER A 462 18.83 21.99 4.90
N PRO A 463 18.62 22.80 3.83
CA PRO A 463 19.18 22.52 2.50
C PRO A 463 20.70 22.39 2.48
N ARG A 464 21.41 23.12 3.37
CA ARG A 464 22.88 22.99 3.51
C ARG A 464 23.27 21.63 4.08
N SER A 465 22.52 21.14 5.05
CA SER A 465 22.72 19.82 5.63
C SER A 465 22.46 18.72 4.59
N MET A 466 21.36 18.81 3.83
CA MET A 466 21.05 17.89 2.73
C MET A 466 22.15 17.89 1.65
N PHE A 467 22.58 19.08 1.21
CA PHE A 467 23.64 19.20 0.20
C PHE A 467 24.97 18.61 0.70
N THR A 468 25.34 18.87 1.95
CA THR A 468 26.56 18.30 2.55
C THR A 468 26.45 16.79 2.74
N ALA A 469 25.29 16.28 3.17
CA ALA A 469 25.00 14.86 3.27
C ALA A 469 25.11 14.15 1.91
N GLN A 470 24.63 14.78 0.83
CA GLN A 470 24.77 14.30 -0.54
C GLN A 470 26.25 14.18 -0.94
N LEU A 471 27.05 15.22 -0.69
CA LEU A 471 28.49 15.19 -1.00
C LEU A 471 29.25 14.12 -0.21
N ILE A 472 28.92 13.93 1.07
CA ILE A 472 29.49 12.87 1.91
C ILE A 472 29.09 11.50 1.35
N GLY A 473 27.82 11.30 1.04
CA GLY A 473 27.31 10.04 0.48
C GLY A 473 27.94 9.71 -0.86
N ILE A 474 28.12 10.70 -1.75
CA ILE A 474 28.85 10.54 -3.01
C ILE A 474 30.30 10.15 -2.73
N ALA A 475 31.00 10.83 -1.83
CA ALA A 475 32.39 10.52 -1.51
C ALA A 475 32.55 9.10 -0.93
N LEU A 476 31.62 8.66 -0.07
CA LEU A 476 31.57 7.28 0.43
C LEU A 476 31.28 6.28 -0.70
N GLY A 477 30.30 6.59 -1.57
CA GLY A 477 29.92 5.74 -2.70
C GLY A 477 31.03 5.60 -3.74
N CYS A 478 31.86 6.61 -3.96
CA CYS A 478 33.05 6.52 -4.83
C CYS A 478 34.02 5.42 -4.40
N VAL A 479 34.00 5.02 -3.12
CA VAL A 479 34.83 3.93 -2.58
C VAL A 479 34.01 2.65 -2.41
N ILE A 480 32.85 2.75 -1.75
CA ILE A 480 32.01 1.60 -1.40
C ILE A 480 31.46 0.92 -2.65
N ALA A 481 30.96 1.66 -3.64
CA ALA A 481 30.34 1.05 -4.83
C ALA A 481 31.37 0.22 -5.64
N PRO A 482 32.57 0.73 -6.01
CA PRO A 482 33.60 -0.09 -6.65
C PRO A 482 34.06 -1.27 -5.81
N LEU A 483 34.18 -1.13 -4.48
CA LEU A 483 34.56 -2.24 -3.61
C LEU A 483 33.52 -3.36 -3.65
N THR A 484 32.23 -3.00 -3.60
CA THR A 484 31.15 -4.00 -3.70
C THR A 484 31.10 -4.64 -5.09
N LEU A 485 31.26 -3.87 -6.17
CA LEU A 485 31.33 -4.43 -7.53
C LEU A 485 32.54 -5.36 -7.70
N TRP A 486 33.70 -4.96 -7.16
CA TRP A 486 34.93 -5.74 -7.22
C TRP A 486 34.84 -7.02 -6.41
N LEU A 487 34.11 -7.02 -5.29
CA LEU A 487 33.80 -8.24 -4.54
C LEU A 487 33.03 -9.24 -5.44
N PHE A 488 32.00 -8.79 -6.15
CA PHE A 488 31.29 -9.65 -7.08
C PHE A 488 32.19 -10.14 -8.22
N TRP A 489 32.97 -9.23 -8.81
CA TRP A 489 33.89 -9.52 -9.92
C TRP A 489 34.96 -10.55 -9.58
N THR A 490 35.45 -10.54 -8.35
CA THR A 490 36.49 -11.48 -7.90
C THR A 490 35.93 -12.79 -7.36
N ALA A 491 34.72 -12.77 -6.79
CA ALA A 491 34.12 -13.93 -6.14
C ALA A 491 33.29 -14.81 -7.09
N PHE A 492 32.73 -14.25 -8.17
CA PHE A 492 31.80 -14.95 -9.06
C PHE A 492 32.20 -14.82 -10.52
N ASP A 493 31.79 -15.80 -11.34
CA ASP A 493 32.00 -15.76 -12.78
C ASP A 493 30.92 -14.91 -13.46
N ILE A 494 31.13 -13.60 -13.48
CA ILE A 494 30.19 -12.63 -14.05
C ILE A 494 30.20 -12.73 -15.57
N GLY A 495 29.03 -12.66 -16.21
CA GLY A 495 28.88 -12.65 -17.67
C GLY A 495 28.77 -14.04 -18.30
N ASP A 496 28.78 -15.13 -17.52
CA ASP A 496 28.46 -16.46 -18.04
C ASP A 496 26.94 -16.54 -18.36
N PRO A 497 26.53 -16.84 -19.63
CA PRO A 497 25.12 -16.96 -20.01
C PRO A 497 24.37 -18.06 -19.23
N ASP A 498 25.08 -19.10 -18.81
CA ASP A 498 24.58 -20.24 -18.05
C ASP A 498 24.78 -20.08 -16.53
N GLY A 499 25.47 -19.02 -16.11
CA GLY A 499 25.76 -18.70 -14.71
C GLY A 499 24.66 -17.89 -14.01
N GLU A 500 24.80 -17.72 -12.68
CA GLU A 500 23.85 -16.93 -11.86
C GLU A 500 23.91 -15.43 -12.21
N TYR A 501 25.10 -14.90 -12.51
CA TYR A 501 25.36 -13.48 -12.74
C TYR A 501 25.59 -13.17 -14.22
N LYS A 502 24.54 -13.28 -15.03
CA LYS A 502 24.60 -13.15 -16.50
C LYS A 502 25.02 -11.77 -17.00
N ALA A 503 24.87 -10.73 -16.19
CA ALA A 503 25.15 -9.33 -16.57
C ALA A 503 24.50 -8.91 -17.93
N PRO A 504 23.18 -9.10 -18.10
CA PRO A 504 22.52 -9.00 -19.41
C PRO A 504 22.68 -7.62 -20.08
N PHE A 505 22.85 -6.57 -19.28
CA PHE A 505 23.03 -5.21 -19.80
C PHE A 505 24.44 -4.88 -20.27
N ALA A 506 25.47 -5.62 -19.87
CA ALA A 506 26.84 -5.36 -20.34
C ALA A 506 26.94 -5.55 -21.86
N ILE A 507 26.41 -6.67 -22.37
CA ILE A 507 26.34 -7.00 -23.79
C ILE A 507 25.54 -5.92 -24.54
N MET A 508 24.35 -5.60 -24.05
CA MET A 508 23.47 -4.59 -24.65
C MET A 508 24.15 -3.20 -24.76
N PHE A 509 24.87 -2.74 -23.74
CA PHE A 509 25.58 -1.46 -23.79
C PHE A 509 26.77 -1.49 -24.74
N ARG A 510 27.47 -2.62 -24.87
CA ARG A 510 28.57 -2.78 -25.84
C ARG A 510 28.06 -2.76 -27.27
N GLU A 511 27.01 -3.51 -27.58
CA GLU A 511 26.36 -3.49 -28.90
C GLU A 511 25.85 -2.10 -29.27
N MET A 512 25.25 -1.37 -28.32
CA MET A 512 24.86 0.03 -28.54
C MET A 512 26.05 0.93 -28.86
N ALA A 513 27.19 0.71 -28.21
CA ALA A 513 28.38 1.53 -28.42
C ALA A 513 28.99 1.26 -29.80
N ILE A 514 28.98 0.00 -30.23
CA ILE A 514 29.37 -0.41 -31.58
C ILE A 514 28.43 0.21 -32.62
N LEU A 515 27.12 0.08 -32.43
CA LEU A 515 26.11 0.69 -33.30
C LEU A 515 26.26 2.23 -33.34
N GLY A 516 26.63 2.84 -32.22
CA GLY A 516 26.91 4.27 -32.14
C GLY A 516 28.05 4.73 -33.02
N MET A 517 29.05 3.89 -33.29
CA MET A 517 30.15 4.23 -34.21
C MET A 517 29.68 4.34 -35.67
N GLU A 518 28.64 3.59 -36.06
CA GLU A 518 27.99 3.70 -37.37
C GLU A 518 27.14 4.97 -37.50
N GLY A 519 26.91 5.69 -36.40
CA GLY A 519 26.14 6.92 -36.31
C GLY A 519 24.63 6.71 -36.38
N PHE A 520 23.88 7.82 -36.38
CA PHE A 520 22.41 7.79 -36.41
C PHE A 520 21.81 7.20 -37.70
N SER A 521 22.63 6.98 -38.73
CA SER A 521 22.27 6.26 -39.96
C SER A 521 21.97 4.78 -39.74
N ALA A 522 22.43 4.20 -38.63
CA ALA A 522 22.18 2.80 -38.29
C ALA A 522 20.81 2.56 -37.63
N LEU A 523 20.05 3.62 -37.36
CA LEU A 523 18.69 3.52 -36.82
C LEU A 523 17.67 3.09 -37.90
N PRO A 524 16.53 2.53 -37.49
CA PRO A 524 15.46 2.13 -38.41
C PRO A 524 14.97 3.27 -39.32
N LEU A 525 14.40 2.93 -40.47
CA LEU A 525 13.95 3.91 -41.47
C LEU A 525 12.95 4.92 -40.85
N HIS A 526 13.11 6.21 -41.13
CA HIS A 526 12.27 7.30 -40.55
C HIS A 526 12.32 7.47 -39.02
N CYS A 527 13.16 6.74 -38.28
CA CYS A 527 13.24 6.86 -36.82
C CYS A 527 13.57 8.29 -36.39
N LEU A 528 14.58 8.92 -37.02
CA LEU A 528 14.97 10.30 -36.72
C LEU A 528 13.90 11.32 -37.09
N ASP A 529 13.23 11.16 -38.23
CA ASP A 529 12.16 12.07 -38.67
C ASP A 529 11.01 12.09 -37.66
N ILE A 530 10.62 10.90 -37.17
CA ILE A 530 9.60 10.75 -36.12
C ILE A 530 10.08 11.36 -34.80
N CYS A 531 11.36 11.18 -34.46
CA CYS A 531 11.95 11.78 -33.27
C CYS A 531 11.91 13.32 -33.32
N TYR A 532 12.27 13.94 -34.45
CA TYR A 532 12.14 15.38 -34.64
C TYR A 532 10.69 15.85 -34.55
N ALA A 533 9.76 15.15 -35.19
CA ALA A 533 8.34 15.47 -35.11
C ALA A 533 7.82 15.38 -33.67
N ALA A 534 8.19 14.34 -32.92
CA ALA A 534 7.82 14.14 -31.52
C ALA A 534 8.43 15.21 -30.60
N PHE A 535 9.68 15.61 -30.86
CA PHE A 535 10.35 16.70 -30.14
C PHE A 535 9.62 18.02 -30.31
N PHE A 536 9.35 18.44 -31.55
CA PHE A 536 8.63 19.71 -31.80
C PHE A 536 7.18 19.66 -31.33
N LEU A 537 6.52 18.50 -31.40
CA LEU A 537 5.19 18.29 -30.83
C LEU A 537 5.22 18.50 -29.31
N ALA A 538 6.22 17.97 -28.61
CA ALA A 538 6.38 18.17 -27.17
C ALA A 538 6.52 19.67 -26.82
N LEU A 539 7.40 20.40 -27.53
CA LEU A 539 7.51 21.86 -27.36
C LEU A 539 6.18 22.58 -27.61
N ALA A 540 5.48 22.24 -28.70
CA ALA A 540 4.21 22.86 -29.04
C ALA A 540 3.14 22.59 -27.98
N THR A 541 3.07 21.36 -27.45
CA THR A 541 2.12 21.02 -26.39
C THR A 541 2.42 21.73 -25.08
N SER A 542 3.69 21.88 -24.70
CA SER A 542 4.08 22.62 -23.48
C SER A 542 3.82 24.11 -23.61
N LEU A 543 4.09 24.70 -24.79
CA LEU A 543 3.72 26.09 -25.09
C LEU A 543 2.20 26.30 -25.06
N LEU A 544 1.44 25.41 -25.70
CA LEU A 544 -0.01 25.47 -25.73
C LEU A 544 -0.59 25.37 -24.31
N LYS A 545 -0.02 24.51 -23.46
CA LYS A 545 -0.41 24.37 -22.06
C LYS A 545 -0.21 25.66 -21.26
N ASP A 546 0.88 26.38 -21.49
CA ASP A 546 1.18 27.64 -20.79
C ASP A 546 0.36 28.84 -21.31
N VAL A 547 0.03 28.88 -22.60
CA VAL A 547 -0.74 29.97 -23.21
C VAL A 547 -2.25 29.78 -23.04
N ALA A 548 -2.73 28.54 -22.93
CA ALA A 548 -4.14 28.24 -22.82
C ALA A 548 -4.75 28.66 -21.47
N PRO A 549 -6.02 29.11 -21.44
CA PRO A 549 -6.72 29.41 -20.20
C PRO A 549 -6.86 28.17 -19.30
N ALA A 550 -6.89 28.36 -17.98
CA ALA A 550 -6.86 27.29 -16.96
C ALA A 550 -7.91 26.17 -17.15
N ASN A 551 -9.06 26.50 -17.74
CA ASN A 551 -10.13 25.55 -18.02
C ASN A 551 -9.79 24.56 -19.15
N VAL A 552 -8.91 24.94 -20.06
CA VAL A 552 -8.45 24.15 -21.21
C VAL A 552 -7.09 23.50 -20.91
N SER A 553 -6.18 24.23 -20.24
CA SER A 553 -4.83 23.73 -19.94
C SER A 553 -4.81 22.46 -19.09
N ARG A 554 -5.83 22.23 -18.26
CA ARG A 554 -6.02 20.98 -17.48
C ARG A 554 -6.25 19.72 -18.33
N PHE A 555 -6.69 19.87 -19.57
CA PHE A 555 -6.93 18.74 -20.49
C PHE A 555 -5.78 18.53 -21.47
N ILE A 556 -4.82 19.45 -21.52
CA ILE A 556 -3.64 19.31 -22.36
C ILE A 556 -2.69 18.31 -21.69
N PRO A 557 -2.27 17.24 -22.39
CA PRO A 557 -1.45 16.21 -21.79
C PRO A 557 -0.06 16.75 -21.43
N ILE A 558 0.57 16.11 -20.44
CA ILE A 558 1.94 16.43 -20.04
C ILE A 558 2.88 15.56 -20.90
N PRO A 559 3.77 16.15 -21.71
CA PRO A 559 4.57 15.35 -22.65
C PRO A 559 5.46 14.33 -21.95
N ILE A 560 6.07 14.68 -20.82
CA ILE A 560 6.89 13.74 -20.04
C ILE A 560 6.10 12.52 -19.55
N ALA A 561 4.82 12.72 -19.18
CA ALA A 561 3.93 11.63 -18.77
C ALA A 561 3.53 10.76 -19.96
N MET A 562 3.38 11.35 -21.16
CA MET A 562 3.15 10.61 -22.41
C MET A 562 4.36 9.77 -22.83
N ALA A 563 5.57 10.22 -22.52
CA ALA A 563 6.80 9.51 -22.88
C ALA A 563 7.06 8.26 -22.01
N ALA A 564 6.61 8.27 -20.74
CA ALA A 564 6.91 7.19 -19.81
C ALA A 564 6.43 5.79 -20.28
N PRO A 565 5.22 5.61 -20.85
CA PRO A 565 4.78 4.31 -21.38
C PRO A 565 5.58 3.80 -22.59
N PHE A 566 6.15 4.70 -23.41
CA PHE A 566 7.02 4.28 -24.52
C PHE A 566 8.34 3.70 -24.01
N TYR A 567 8.80 4.13 -22.85
CA TYR A 567 10.04 3.68 -22.22
C TYR A 567 9.83 2.44 -21.33
N VAL A 568 8.87 2.49 -20.40
CA VAL A 568 8.64 1.46 -19.38
C VAL A 568 7.81 0.29 -19.95
N GLY A 569 6.88 0.59 -20.84
CA GLY A 569 5.95 -0.37 -21.43
C GLY A 569 4.51 0.10 -21.40
N ALA A 570 3.69 -0.52 -22.24
CA ALA A 570 2.27 -0.22 -22.37
C ALA A 570 1.47 -0.35 -21.06
N TYR A 571 1.83 -1.34 -20.22
CA TYR A 571 1.18 -1.56 -18.91
C TYR A 571 1.25 -0.32 -18.02
N PHE A 572 2.38 0.41 -18.06
CA PHE A 572 2.57 1.62 -17.27
C PHE A 572 1.58 2.72 -17.65
N GLY A 573 1.27 2.86 -18.94
CA GLY A 573 0.24 3.79 -19.42
C GLY A 573 -1.17 3.42 -18.95
N VAL A 574 -1.47 2.13 -18.87
CA VAL A 574 -2.76 1.61 -18.37
C VAL A 574 -2.89 1.86 -16.87
N ASP A 575 -1.83 1.60 -16.10
CA ASP A 575 -1.80 1.87 -14.66
C ASP A 575 -2.00 3.37 -14.37
N MET A 576 -1.35 4.25 -15.12
CA MET A 576 -1.55 5.70 -15.02
C MET A 576 -3.00 6.10 -15.31
N PHE A 577 -3.62 5.50 -16.33
CA PHE A 577 -5.03 5.76 -16.65
C PHE A 577 -5.97 5.30 -15.53
N ILE A 578 -5.80 4.07 -15.03
CA ILE A 578 -6.60 3.52 -13.93
C ILE A 578 -6.45 4.39 -12.68
N GLY A 579 -5.22 4.73 -12.29
CA GLY A 579 -4.95 5.60 -11.15
C GLY A 579 -5.60 6.98 -11.30
N THR A 580 -5.52 7.58 -12.49
CA THR A 580 -6.16 8.87 -12.79
C THR A 580 -7.69 8.77 -12.75
N ALA A 581 -8.27 7.69 -13.27
CA ALA A 581 -9.71 7.46 -13.25
C ALA A 581 -10.23 7.27 -11.81
N ILE A 582 -9.50 6.52 -10.98
CA ILE A 582 -9.79 6.36 -9.55
C ILE A 582 -9.73 7.71 -8.85
N LEU A 583 -8.67 8.50 -9.07
CA LEU A 583 -8.52 9.82 -8.46
C LEU A 583 -9.64 10.78 -8.91
N TYR A 584 -9.98 10.79 -10.20
CA TYR A 584 -11.06 11.62 -10.75
C TYR A 584 -12.42 11.26 -10.14
N ALA A 585 -12.73 9.95 -10.03
CA ALA A 585 -13.94 9.48 -9.38
C ALA A 585 -13.95 9.85 -7.89
N TRP A 586 -12.82 9.71 -7.20
CA TRP A 586 -12.67 10.09 -5.80
C TRP A 586 -12.86 11.59 -5.59
N GLN A 587 -12.27 12.44 -6.43
CA GLN A 587 -12.46 13.89 -6.39
C GLN A 587 -13.92 14.31 -6.65
N LYS A 588 -14.64 13.58 -7.53
CA LYS A 588 -16.08 13.81 -7.73
C LYS A 588 -16.95 13.40 -6.53
N LEU A 589 -16.55 12.37 -5.80
CA LEU A 589 -17.28 11.86 -4.64
C LEU A 589 -17.01 12.70 -3.38
N ASN A 590 -15.75 13.00 -3.11
CA ASN A 590 -15.32 13.76 -1.94
C ASN A 590 -13.97 14.46 -2.19
N ARG A 591 -14.05 15.69 -2.70
CA ARG A 591 -12.87 16.49 -3.10
C ARG A 591 -11.89 16.75 -1.96
N GLU A 592 -12.41 17.13 -0.79
CA GLU A 592 -11.62 17.48 0.38
C GLU A 592 -10.79 16.28 0.88
N GLN A 593 -11.38 15.09 0.86
CA GLN A 593 -10.68 13.86 1.23
C GLN A 593 -9.70 13.40 0.15
N ALA A 594 -10.06 13.49 -1.13
CA ALA A 594 -9.18 13.11 -2.22
C ALA A 594 -7.91 13.99 -2.22
N ASP A 595 -8.07 15.31 -2.17
CA ASP A 595 -6.93 16.24 -2.16
C ASP A 595 -6.11 16.11 -0.85
N GLY A 596 -6.77 15.74 0.26
CA GLY A 596 -6.11 15.46 1.54
C GLY A 596 -5.28 14.18 1.58
N TYR A 597 -5.72 13.09 0.96
CA TYR A 597 -5.13 11.75 1.15
C TYR A 597 -4.50 11.14 -0.11
N ALA A 598 -4.78 11.63 -1.32
CA ALA A 598 -4.31 11.02 -2.57
C ALA A 598 -2.79 10.84 -2.60
N VAL A 599 -2.04 11.85 -2.17
CA VAL A 599 -0.57 11.79 -2.08
C VAL A 599 -0.15 10.70 -1.09
N ALA A 600 -0.78 10.60 0.09
CA ALA A 600 -0.47 9.57 1.07
C ALA A 600 -0.79 8.14 0.57
N VAL A 601 -1.87 7.98 -0.19
CA VAL A 601 -2.22 6.70 -0.85
C VAL A 601 -1.18 6.32 -1.89
N ALA A 602 -0.86 7.24 -2.82
CA ALA A 602 0.14 7.02 -3.86
C ALA A 602 1.51 6.72 -3.25
N SER A 603 1.94 7.50 -2.25
CA SER A 603 3.16 7.26 -1.49
C SER A 603 3.16 5.90 -0.78
N GLY A 604 2.03 5.48 -0.20
CA GLY A 604 1.87 4.17 0.41
C GLY A 604 2.07 3.03 -0.59
N LEU A 605 1.42 3.12 -1.77
CA LEU A 605 1.58 2.13 -2.83
C LEU A 605 3.04 2.02 -3.31
N ILE A 606 3.69 3.16 -3.60
CA ILE A 606 5.10 3.20 -4.01
C ILE A 606 6.01 2.63 -2.91
N CYS A 607 5.75 2.99 -1.65
CA CYS A 607 6.52 2.51 -0.50
C CYS A 607 6.42 0.99 -0.34
N GLY A 608 5.22 0.41 -0.47
CA GLY A 608 5.02 -1.03 -0.30
C GLY A 608 5.75 -1.87 -1.35
N ASP A 609 5.75 -1.43 -2.61
CA ASP A 609 6.53 -2.06 -3.68
C ASP A 609 8.04 -1.90 -3.43
N GLY A 610 8.48 -0.70 -3.06
CA GLY A 610 9.87 -0.42 -2.71
C GLY A 610 10.37 -1.24 -1.51
N ILE A 611 9.54 -1.52 -0.50
CA ILE A 611 9.92 -2.36 0.64
C ILE A 611 10.02 -3.84 0.26
N TRP A 612 9.14 -4.34 -0.62
CA TRP A 612 9.18 -5.74 -1.08
C TRP A 612 10.47 -6.09 -1.84
N SER A 613 11.13 -5.09 -2.43
CA SER A 613 12.42 -5.28 -3.10
C SER A 613 13.50 -5.88 -2.19
N ILE A 614 13.46 -5.61 -0.88
CA ILE A 614 14.47 -6.11 0.07
C ILE A 614 14.27 -7.60 0.35
N PRO A 615 13.08 -8.09 0.79
CA PRO A 615 12.85 -9.53 0.93
C PRO A 615 13.06 -10.30 -0.37
N SER A 616 12.61 -9.78 -1.51
CA SER A 616 12.82 -10.46 -2.80
C SER A 616 14.30 -10.52 -3.18
N ALA A 617 15.08 -9.46 -2.95
CA ALA A 617 16.53 -9.49 -3.12
C ALA A 617 17.20 -10.49 -2.17
N LEU A 618 16.78 -10.56 -0.90
CA LEU A 618 17.30 -11.53 0.08
C LEU A 618 16.94 -12.97 -0.26
N LEU A 619 15.70 -13.23 -0.66
CA LEU A 619 15.24 -14.55 -1.13
C LEU A 619 16.05 -14.98 -2.34
N SER A 620 16.25 -14.06 -3.28
CA SER A 620 17.11 -14.30 -4.42
C SER A 620 18.55 -14.58 -3.96
N ILE A 621 19.12 -13.86 -2.96
CA ILE A 621 20.49 -14.12 -2.41
C ILE A 621 20.60 -15.52 -1.85
N LEU A 622 19.53 -16.02 -1.25
CA LEU A 622 19.44 -17.38 -0.70
C LEU A 622 19.17 -18.45 -1.76
N GLY A 623 19.19 -18.11 -3.05
CA GLY A 623 18.90 -19.02 -4.15
C GLY A 623 17.42 -19.44 -4.24
N ALA A 624 16.52 -18.73 -3.57
CA ALA A 624 15.10 -19.05 -3.61
C ALA A 624 14.48 -18.57 -4.94
N VAL A 625 13.95 -19.54 -5.67
CA VAL A 625 13.33 -19.33 -6.97
C VAL A 625 11.82 -19.13 -6.81
N PRO A 626 11.19 -18.20 -7.54
CA PRO A 626 9.74 -18.06 -7.49
C PRO A 626 9.03 -19.32 -8.02
N PRO A 627 8.02 -19.85 -7.32
CA PRO A 627 7.57 -21.23 -7.47
C PRO A 627 6.68 -21.49 -8.69
N ILE A 628 6.06 -20.46 -9.27
CA ILE A 628 5.13 -20.61 -10.40
C ILE A 628 5.58 -19.69 -11.53
N CYS A 629 5.81 -20.25 -12.73
CA CYS A 629 5.89 -19.48 -13.96
C CYS A 629 4.48 -19.39 -14.57
N MET A 630 3.96 -18.17 -14.72
CA MET A 630 2.76 -17.89 -15.50
C MET A 630 3.16 -17.30 -16.85
N SER A 631 2.88 -18.00 -17.96
CA SER A 631 3.09 -17.50 -19.33
C SER A 631 1.77 -17.22 -20.04
N PHE A 632 1.77 -16.28 -20.98
CA PHE A 632 0.60 -15.88 -21.76
C PHE A 632 0.80 -16.18 -23.25
N GLU A 633 0.43 -17.37 -23.69
CA GLU A 633 0.54 -17.79 -25.09
C GLU A 633 -0.81 -17.72 -25.84
N ALA A 634 -0.75 -17.44 -27.15
CA ALA A 634 -1.91 -17.61 -28.02
C ALA A 634 -2.19 -19.09 -28.21
N SER A 635 -3.43 -19.54 -28.02
CA SER A 635 -3.86 -20.86 -28.53
C SER A 635 -3.68 -20.88 -30.05
N SER A 636 -2.61 -21.50 -30.53
CA SER A 636 -2.49 -21.86 -31.93
C SER A 636 -3.42 -23.03 -32.23
N ALA A 637 -4.24 -22.88 -33.26
CA ALA A 637 -5.03 -23.95 -33.86
C ALA A 637 -4.14 -25.18 -34.17
N PRO A 638 -4.69 -26.41 -34.11
CA PRO A 638 -3.89 -27.62 -34.21
C PRO A 638 -3.25 -27.72 -35.60
N SER A 639 -1.92 -27.64 -35.65
CA SER A 639 -1.15 -28.04 -36.83
C SER A 639 -1.33 -29.53 -37.05
N THR A 640 -1.98 -29.86 -38.15
CA THR A 640 -2.14 -31.20 -38.68
C THR A 640 -0.81 -31.91 -38.89
N GLY A 641 -0.68 -33.11 -38.30
CA GLY A 641 0.17 -34.18 -38.84
C GLY A 641 1.43 -34.51 -38.06
N ALA A 642 1.35 -35.45 -37.10
CA ALA A 642 2.15 -36.68 -37.08
C ALA A 642 1.84 -37.52 -35.82
N SER A 643 1.56 -38.81 -36.08
CA SER A 643 1.47 -39.99 -35.20
C SER A 643 0.84 -39.87 -33.80
N GLY A 644 -0.38 -40.39 -33.70
CA GLY A 644 -0.90 -40.92 -32.44
C GLY A 644 -0.27 -42.26 -32.09
N SER A 645 0.11 -42.42 -30.81
CA SER A 645 0.09 -43.70 -30.08
C SER A 645 0.41 -43.43 -28.60
N SER A 646 -0.41 -43.99 -27.71
CA SER A 646 -0.23 -44.07 -26.25
C SER A 646 -0.57 -42.81 -25.42
N ARG A 647 -1.88 -42.53 -25.35
CA ARG A 647 -2.48 -41.80 -24.22
C ARG A 647 -2.88 -42.82 -23.15
N ARG A 648 -2.64 -42.47 -21.87
CA ARG A 648 -3.30 -42.97 -20.64
C ARG A 648 -2.70 -44.22 -19.98
N SER A 649 -1.54 -44.08 -19.32
CA SER A 649 -1.19 -44.84 -18.10
C SER A 649 0.08 -44.37 -17.36
N ALA A 650 0.87 -43.43 -17.90
CA ALA A 650 2.18 -43.09 -17.29
C ALA A 650 2.17 -41.84 -16.37
N ALA A 651 1.20 -40.94 -16.51
CA ALA A 651 1.22 -39.64 -15.81
C ALA A 651 1.02 -39.70 -14.29
N ALA A 652 0.46 -40.80 -13.75
CA ALA A 652 0.30 -40.97 -12.30
C ALA A 652 1.54 -41.55 -11.62
N MET A 653 2.49 -42.12 -12.38
CA MET A 653 3.67 -42.79 -11.82
C MET A 653 4.96 -41.94 -11.93
N GLU A 654 5.02 -40.97 -12.85
CA GLU A 654 6.14 -40.01 -12.95
C GLU A 654 6.07 -38.85 -11.95
N MET A 655 4.88 -38.47 -11.47
CA MET A 655 4.74 -37.39 -10.49
C MET A 655 5.29 -37.78 -9.10
N LEU A 656 5.35 -39.08 -8.80
CA LEU A 656 5.94 -39.63 -7.57
C LEU A 656 7.45 -39.91 -7.68
N SER A 657 8.02 -40.02 -8.89
CA SER A 657 9.47 -40.19 -9.07
C SER A 657 10.22 -38.85 -9.15
N MET A 658 9.61 -37.80 -9.71
CA MET A 658 10.15 -36.43 -9.75
C MET A 658 10.29 -35.80 -8.34
N LEU A 659 9.37 -36.12 -7.42
CA LEU A 659 9.46 -35.72 -6.01
C LEU A 659 10.60 -36.40 -5.24
N LYS A 660 11.15 -37.51 -5.76
CA LYS A 660 12.25 -38.27 -5.14
C LYS A 660 13.62 -37.85 -5.67
N VAL A 661 13.69 -37.33 -6.89
CA VAL A 661 14.94 -36.86 -7.50
C VAL A 661 15.27 -35.41 -7.08
N GLY A 662 14.26 -34.54 -6.94
CA GLY A 662 14.46 -33.16 -6.47
C GLY A 662 14.97 -33.02 -5.03
N TYR A 663 14.80 -34.05 -4.19
CA TYR A 663 15.30 -34.06 -2.81
C TYR A 663 16.77 -34.55 -2.69
N THR A 664 17.37 -35.03 -3.78
CA THR A 664 18.69 -35.70 -3.73
C THR A 664 19.85 -34.85 -4.28
N ILE A 665 19.59 -33.67 -4.87
CA ILE A 665 20.61 -32.82 -5.53
C ILE A 665 21.05 -31.59 -4.70
N LEU A 666 20.46 -31.35 -3.52
CA LEU A 666 20.80 -30.22 -2.64
C LEU A 666 21.78 -30.57 -1.51
N ARG A 667 22.95 -31.14 -1.84
CA ARG A 667 24.01 -31.38 -0.85
C ARG A 667 25.39 -30.99 -1.40
N SER A 668 25.82 -29.75 -1.13
CA SER A 668 27.24 -29.38 -1.11
C SER A 668 27.66 -29.02 0.32
N GLU A 669 28.69 -29.71 0.79
CA GLU A 669 29.15 -29.79 2.17
C GLU A 669 29.99 -28.56 2.60
N THR A 670 29.56 -27.81 3.62
CA THR A 670 30.51 -27.15 4.54
C THR A 670 30.03 -27.27 6.00
N PRO A 671 30.92 -27.53 6.97
CA PRO A 671 30.53 -27.86 8.35
C PRO A 671 29.85 -26.70 9.11
N ALA A 672 30.02 -25.45 8.66
CA ALA A 672 29.34 -24.27 9.23
C ALA A 672 27.92 -24.08 8.65
N THR A 673 27.70 -24.41 7.37
CA THR A 673 26.35 -24.46 6.80
C THR A 673 25.60 -25.68 7.31
N ASP A 674 26.25 -26.78 7.67
CA ASP A 674 25.57 -27.95 8.26
C ASP A 674 25.02 -27.64 9.66
N LEU A 675 25.67 -26.81 10.49
CA LEU A 675 25.12 -26.42 11.80
C LEU A 675 23.94 -25.44 11.67
N VAL A 676 24.04 -24.46 10.76
CA VAL A 676 22.98 -23.48 10.52
C VAL A 676 21.82 -24.10 9.75
N ASN A 677 22.08 -24.96 8.77
CA ASN A 677 21.06 -25.74 8.07
C ASN A 677 20.46 -26.79 9.00
N THR A 678 21.21 -27.44 9.90
CA THR A 678 20.61 -28.35 10.90
C THR A 678 19.75 -27.58 11.90
N PHE A 679 20.14 -26.37 12.31
CA PHE A 679 19.34 -25.52 13.19
C PHE A 679 18.10 -24.93 12.49
N MET A 680 18.25 -24.45 11.25
CA MET A 680 17.17 -23.90 10.43
C MET A 680 16.23 -25.00 9.94
N ASP A 681 16.72 -26.17 9.59
CA ASP A 681 15.90 -27.34 9.31
C ASP A 681 15.24 -27.87 10.58
N TRP A 682 15.91 -27.84 11.72
CA TRP A 682 15.28 -28.20 12.99
C TRP A 682 14.18 -27.19 13.36
N ALA A 683 14.42 -25.89 13.22
CA ALA A 683 13.45 -24.83 13.53
C ALA A 683 12.31 -24.78 12.50
N ALA A 684 12.59 -24.82 11.21
CA ALA A 684 11.60 -24.79 10.13
C ALA A 684 10.81 -26.10 10.07
N ARG A 685 11.45 -27.28 10.17
CA ARG A 685 10.70 -28.55 10.28
C ARG A 685 9.93 -28.61 11.58
N ARG A 686 10.44 -28.19 12.74
CA ARG A 686 9.61 -28.18 13.97
C ARG A 686 8.47 -27.19 13.85
N SER A 687 8.63 -26.02 13.21
CA SER A 687 7.53 -25.04 13.04
C SER A 687 6.48 -25.50 12.04
N LEU A 688 6.90 -26.01 10.88
CA LEU A 688 6.01 -26.58 9.85
C LEU A 688 5.44 -27.93 10.26
N MET A 689 6.18 -28.76 11.01
CA MET A 689 5.65 -29.97 11.63
C MET A 689 4.76 -29.61 12.82
N LEU A 690 5.00 -28.56 13.61
CA LEU A 690 4.02 -28.11 14.61
C LEU A 690 2.74 -27.67 13.90
N LEU A 691 2.82 -26.92 12.80
CA LEU A 691 1.63 -26.58 12.03
C LEU A 691 0.99 -27.83 11.38
N ALA A 692 1.76 -28.75 10.81
CA ALA A 692 1.27 -29.98 10.16
C ALA A 692 0.91 -31.11 11.14
N ILE A 693 1.31 -31.02 12.41
CA ILE A 693 0.97 -31.96 13.51
C ILE A 693 -0.14 -31.35 14.36
N PHE A 694 -0.31 -30.03 14.45
CA PHE A 694 -1.41 -29.43 15.21
C PHE A 694 -2.62 -29.13 14.33
N LEU A 695 -2.44 -28.66 13.09
CA LEU A 695 -3.54 -28.23 12.24
C LEU A 695 -4.38 -29.42 11.72
N PRO A 696 -3.81 -30.52 11.19
CA PRO A 696 -4.61 -31.67 10.78
C PRO A 696 -5.27 -32.38 11.96
N PRO A 697 -4.61 -32.65 13.11
CA PRO A 697 -5.28 -33.14 14.31
C PRO A 697 -6.26 -32.15 14.93
N TYR A 698 -6.09 -30.83 14.82
CA TYR A 698 -7.08 -29.85 15.23
C TYR A 698 -8.29 -29.85 14.30
N TYR A 699 -8.10 -29.93 12.99
CA TYR A 699 -9.21 -30.06 12.04
C TYR A 699 -9.87 -31.43 12.11
N ILE A 700 -9.11 -32.52 12.31
CA ILE A 700 -9.63 -33.85 12.59
C ILE A 700 -10.36 -33.83 13.93
N TYR A 701 -9.81 -33.27 15.02
CA TYR A 701 -10.49 -33.09 16.30
C TYR A 701 -11.76 -32.26 16.14
N LYS A 702 -11.72 -31.16 15.39
CA LYS A 702 -12.89 -30.31 15.11
C LYS A 702 -13.92 -31.04 14.25
N LEU A 703 -13.48 -31.84 13.27
CA LEU A 703 -14.33 -32.63 12.40
C LEU A 703 -14.93 -33.83 13.15
N THR A 704 -14.16 -34.51 13.99
CA THR A 704 -14.60 -35.65 14.81
C THR A 704 -15.47 -35.18 15.95
N THR A 705 -15.13 -34.11 16.68
CA THR A 705 -16.03 -33.51 17.69
C THR A 705 -17.29 -32.92 17.06
N SER A 706 -17.20 -32.27 15.89
CA SER A 706 -18.38 -31.80 15.16
C SER A 706 -19.22 -32.96 14.61
N ALA A 707 -18.60 -34.07 14.19
CA ALA A 707 -19.29 -35.27 13.73
C ALA A 707 -19.94 -36.01 14.90
N PHE A 708 -19.27 -36.13 16.05
CA PHE A 708 -19.81 -36.72 17.28
C PHE A 708 -20.99 -35.90 17.81
N ALA A 709 -20.86 -34.57 17.84
CA ALA A 709 -21.94 -33.65 18.22
C ALA A 709 -23.10 -33.62 17.20
N ALA A 710 -22.85 -34.01 15.94
CA ALA A 710 -23.89 -34.14 14.92
C ALA A 710 -24.57 -35.52 14.91
N ALA A 711 -23.87 -36.57 15.36
CA ALA A 711 -24.34 -37.96 15.31
C ALA A 711 -25.32 -38.32 16.45
N VAL A 712 -25.29 -37.61 17.59
CA VAL A 712 -26.21 -37.86 18.71
C VAL A 712 -26.70 -36.52 19.29
N PRO A 713 -27.76 -35.91 18.74
CA PRO A 713 -28.42 -34.78 19.39
C PRO A 713 -29.01 -35.23 20.73
N GLU A 714 -28.91 -34.39 21.75
CA GLU A 714 -29.52 -34.67 23.05
C GLU A 714 -31.03 -34.83 22.94
N ASP A 715 -31.56 -35.90 23.53
CA ASP A 715 -32.99 -36.07 23.72
C ASP A 715 -33.46 -35.20 24.89
N VAL A 716 -34.43 -34.33 24.60
CA VAL A 716 -34.99 -33.36 25.56
C VAL A 716 -36.34 -33.82 26.11
N ALA A 717 -36.82 -35.01 25.72
CA ALA A 717 -38.03 -35.59 26.25
C ALA A 717 -37.94 -35.71 27.79
N GLY A 718 -38.93 -35.14 28.49
CA GLY A 718 -38.99 -35.13 29.95
C GLY A 718 -38.01 -34.17 30.65
N LYS A 719 -37.09 -33.50 29.93
CA LYS A 719 -36.22 -32.46 30.50
C LYS A 719 -37.00 -31.19 30.84
N VAL A 720 -36.52 -30.43 31.82
CA VAL A 720 -37.16 -29.20 32.28
C VAL A 720 -36.44 -27.99 31.68
N VAL A 721 -37.18 -27.21 30.90
CA VAL A 721 -36.67 -26.05 30.16
C VAL A 721 -37.35 -24.78 30.65
N LEU A 722 -36.56 -23.85 31.19
CA LEU A 722 -37.01 -22.54 31.63
C LEU A 722 -36.76 -21.50 30.53
N ILE A 723 -37.82 -20.86 30.03
CA ILE A 723 -37.74 -19.92 28.89
C ILE A 723 -38.19 -18.53 29.32
N THR A 724 -37.29 -17.55 29.21
CA THR A 724 -37.60 -16.14 29.46
C THR A 724 -38.06 -15.43 28.18
N GLY A 725 -39.02 -14.51 28.30
CA GLY A 725 -39.60 -13.83 27.14
C GLY A 725 -40.42 -14.78 26.27
N ALA A 726 -41.10 -15.75 26.89
CA ALA A 726 -41.82 -16.81 26.19
C ALA A 726 -43.21 -16.40 25.64
N SER A 727 -43.68 -15.20 25.96
CA SER A 727 -45.04 -14.74 25.60
C SER A 727 -45.23 -14.43 24.12
N SER A 728 -44.15 -14.18 23.36
CA SER A 728 -44.23 -13.87 21.93
C SER A 728 -42.89 -14.05 21.19
N GLY A 729 -42.93 -13.99 19.86
CA GLY A 729 -41.74 -13.92 19.00
C GLY A 729 -40.89 -15.19 19.04
N ILE A 730 -39.56 -15.02 19.10
CA ILE A 730 -38.61 -16.16 19.09
C ILE A 730 -38.79 -17.03 20.33
N GLY A 731 -39.07 -16.45 21.50
CA GLY A 731 -39.26 -17.19 22.76
C GLY A 731 -40.46 -18.11 22.73
N GLU A 732 -41.58 -17.63 22.18
CA GLU A 732 -42.78 -18.44 21.94
C GLU A 732 -42.47 -19.63 20.99
N GLN A 733 -41.79 -19.37 19.87
CA GLN A 733 -41.47 -20.43 18.91
C GLN A 733 -40.45 -21.44 19.46
N ILE A 734 -39.49 -21.00 20.28
CA ILE A 734 -38.59 -21.91 21.01
C ILE A 734 -39.38 -22.81 21.95
N ALA A 735 -40.40 -22.29 22.65
CA ALA A 735 -41.27 -23.09 23.51
C ALA A 735 -41.99 -24.20 22.71
N TYR A 736 -42.53 -23.89 21.53
CA TYR A 736 -43.16 -24.91 20.68
C TYR A 736 -42.17 -25.96 20.16
N GLN A 737 -40.95 -25.57 19.81
CA GLN A 737 -39.95 -26.53 19.32
C GLN A 737 -39.46 -27.47 20.43
N TYR A 738 -39.34 -27.00 21.67
CA TYR A 738 -39.08 -27.87 22.82
C TYR A 738 -40.30 -28.75 23.16
N ALA A 739 -41.52 -28.21 23.08
CA ALA A 739 -42.74 -28.97 23.30
C ALA A 739 -42.90 -30.14 22.32
N LYS A 740 -42.66 -29.93 21.03
CA LYS A 740 -42.66 -30.98 19.99
C LYS A 740 -41.68 -32.12 20.27
N LYS A 741 -40.65 -31.86 21.07
CA LYS A 741 -39.65 -32.84 21.50
C LYS A 741 -39.94 -33.43 22.89
N GLY A 742 -41.13 -33.19 23.45
CA GLY A 742 -41.57 -33.78 24.72
C GLY A 742 -40.97 -33.17 25.98
N ALA A 743 -40.37 -31.97 25.90
CA ALA A 743 -39.81 -31.30 27.07
C ALA A 743 -40.93 -30.73 27.98
N ARG A 744 -40.65 -30.63 29.28
CA ARG A 744 -41.47 -29.92 30.26
C ARG A 744 -41.03 -28.46 30.34
N LEU A 745 -41.96 -27.53 30.31
CA LEU A 745 -41.64 -26.11 30.12
C LEU A 745 -42.00 -25.26 31.33
N ALA A 746 -41.12 -24.34 31.70
CA ALA A 746 -41.44 -23.21 32.56
C ALA A 746 -41.37 -21.93 31.71
N LEU A 747 -42.52 -21.28 31.51
CA LEU A 747 -42.65 -20.11 30.63
C LEU A 747 -42.72 -18.84 31.48
N VAL A 748 -41.78 -17.92 31.25
CA VAL A 748 -41.65 -16.67 32.00
C VAL A 748 -41.82 -15.47 31.09
N ALA A 749 -42.77 -14.61 31.42
CA ALA A 749 -42.94 -13.27 30.87
C ALA A 749 -43.81 -12.42 31.82
N ARG A 750 -44.02 -11.15 31.46
CA ARG A 750 -44.85 -10.21 32.23
C ARG A 750 -46.35 -10.43 31.98
N MET A 751 -46.74 -10.76 30.75
CA MET A 751 -48.14 -10.89 30.35
C MET A 751 -48.63 -12.33 30.55
N VAL A 752 -49.34 -12.56 31.66
CA VAL A 752 -49.80 -13.90 32.06
C VAL A 752 -50.82 -14.48 31.07
N GLY A 753 -51.72 -13.67 30.52
CA GLY A 753 -52.72 -14.12 29.54
C GLY A 753 -52.06 -14.78 28.31
N SER A 754 -51.11 -14.09 27.68
CA SER A 754 -50.38 -14.64 26.53
C SER A 754 -49.56 -15.88 26.89
N LEU A 755 -49.01 -15.97 28.11
CA LEU A 755 -48.32 -17.18 28.56
C LEU A 755 -49.25 -18.38 28.66
N HIS A 756 -50.51 -18.18 29.08
CA HIS A 756 -51.49 -19.28 29.09
C HIS A 756 -51.82 -19.76 27.68
N ASP A 757 -51.92 -18.86 26.70
CA ASP A 757 -52.14 -19.24 25.29
C ASP A 757 -50.97 -20.02 24.70
N VAL A 758 -49.73 -19.60 25.02
CA VAL A 758 -48.51 -20.33 24.62
C VAL A 758 -48.44 -21.67 25.35
N ALA A 759 -48.81 -21.72 26.63
CA ALA A 759 -48.81 -22.95 27.41
C ALA A 759 -49.83 -23.97 26.89
N ALA A 760 -51.04 -23.54 26.51
CA ALA A 760 -52.05 -24.39 25.90
C ALA A 760 -51.52 -25.02 24.60
N ARG A 761 -51.00 -24.18 23.69
CA ARG A 761 -50.42 -24.65 22.42
C ARG A 761 -49.18 -25.52 22.60
N ALA A 762 -48.37 -25.26 23.61
CA ALA A 762 -47.22 -26.11 23.93
C ALA A 762 -47.66 -27.49 24.44
N ARG A 763 -48.75 -27.60 25.22
CA ARG A 763 -49.31 -28.90 25.60
C ARG A 763 -49.84 -29.65 24.37
N ASP A 764 -50.59 -28.96 23.50
CA ASP A 764 -51.09 -29.54 22.25
C ASP A 764 -49.96 -30.02 21.32
N ALA A 765 -48.82 -29.32 21.34
CA ALA A 765 -47.64 -29.66 20.55
C ALA A 765 -46.84 -30.86 21.08
N GLY A 766 -47.10 -31.33 22.31
CA GLY A 766 -46.47 -32.53 22.87
C GLY A 766 -45.75 -32.36 24.22
N SER A 767 -45.83 -31.18 24.86
CA SER A 767 -45.28 -30.98 26.21
C SER A 767 -46.16 -31.64 27.27
N SER A 768 -45.57 -32.50 28.12
CA SER A 768 -46.30 -33.23 29.15
C SER A 768 -46.73 -32.37 30.33
N ASP A 769 -46.00 -31.30 30.63
CA ASP A 769 -46.32 -30.36 31.70
C ASP A 769 -45.72 -28.98 31.43
N VAL A 770 -46.49 -27.93 31.68
CA VAL A 770 -46.13 -26.53 31.42
C VAL A 770 -46.52 -25.66 32.59
N LEU A 771 -45.51 -25.09 33.25
CA LEU A 771 -45.63 -24.11 34.32
C LEU A 771 -45.59 -22.69 33.73
N VAL A 772 -46.55 -21.86 34.12
CA VAL A 772 -46.58 -20.43 33.76
C VAL A 772 -46.19 -19.61 34.98
N VAL A 773 -45.16 -18.78 34.86
CA VAL A 773 -44.71 -17.90 35.94
C VAL A 773 -44.63 -16.46 35.46
N ALA A 774 -45.36 -15.57 36.12
CA ALA A 774 -45.24 -14.13 35.89
C ALA A 774 -43.91 -13.63 36.47
N GLY A 775 -43.12 -12.90 35.68
CA GLY A 775 -41.87 -12.33 36.16
C GLY A 775 -41.28 -11.28 35.24
N ASP A 776 -40.69 -10.24 35.83
CA ASP A 776 -39.87 -9.26 35.13
C ASP A 776 -38.38 -9.58 35.34
N VAL A 777 -37.70 -10.00 34.27
CA VAL A 777 -36.28 -10.38 34.32
C VAL A 777 -35.36 -9.23 34.76
N ALA A 778 -35.80 -7.97 34.64
CA ALA A 778 -35.05 -6.83 35.15
C ALA A 778 -34.99 -6.76 36.68
N LYS A 779 -35.81 -7.52 37.39
CA LYS A 779 -35.86 -7.58 38.86
C LYS A 779 -35.19 -8.86 39.36
N PRO A 780 -34.07 -8.77 40.11
CA PRO A 780 -33.36 -9.95 40.61
C PRO A 780 -34.22 -10.89 41.46
N GLU A 781 -35.17 -10.33 42.23
CA GLU A 781 -36.07 -11.11 43.09
C GLU A 781 -37.07 -11.94 42.27
N ASP A 782 -37.55 -11.42 41.14
CA ASP A 782 -38.40 -12.19 40.23
C ASP A 782 -37.59 -13.33 39.57
N CYS A 783 -36.32 -13.09 39.23
CA CYS A 783 -35.40 -14.12 38.73
C CYS A 783 -35.21 -15.27 39.73
N ARG A 784 -35.02 -14.95 41.00
CA ARG A 784 -34.97 -15.95 42.07
C ARG A 784 -36.29 -16.71 42.17
N ARG A 785 -37.43 -16.01 42.17
CA ARG A 785 -38.77 -16.59 42.31
C ARG A 785 -39.09 -17.58 41.19
N PHE A 786 -38.90 -17.22 39.92
CA PHE A 786 -39.27 -18.14 38.83
C PHE A 786 -38.34 -19.35 38.72
N VAL A 787 -37.06 -19.20 39.05
CA VAL A 787 -36.13 -20.34 39.11
C VAL A 787 -36.54 -21.29 40.24
N GLN A 788 -36.82 -20.74 41.42
CA GLN A 788 -37.27 -21.53 42.57
C GLN A 788 -38.60 -22.23 42.28
N ALA A 789 -39.60 -21.53 41.75
CA ALA A 789 -40.88 -22.12 41.39
C ALA A 789 -40.73 -23.25 40.35
N THR A 790 -39.81 -23.10 39.39
CA THR A 790 -39.50 -24.15 38.40
C THR A 790 -38.92 -25.39 39.09
N VAL A 791 -37.97 -25.21 40.01
CA VAL A 791 -37.33 -26.31 40.74
C VAL A 791 -38.29 -26.96 41.73
N GLU A 792 -39.15 -26.20 42.40
CA GLU A 792 -40.18 -26.73 43.31
C GLU A 792 -41.24 -27.54 42.56
N HIS A 793 -41.69 -27.06 41.39
CA HIS A 793 -42.70 -27.74 40.58
C HIS A 793 -42.17 -29.00 39.90
N PHE A 794 -40.97 -28.95 39.30
CA PHE A 794 -40.44 -30.07 38.51
C PHE A 794 -39.35 -30.90 39.21
N GLY A 795 -38.85 -30.45 40.36
CA GLY A 795 -37.75 -31.07 41.11
C GLY A 795 -36.35 -30.89 40.50
N ARG A 796 -36.24 -30.30 39.31
CA ARG A 796 -34.99 -30.13 38.55
C ARG A 796 -35.07 -28.97 37.55
N LEU A 797 -33.92 -28.55 37.04
CA LEU A 797 -33.80 -27.61 35.92
C LEU A 797 -32.66 -28.06 35.02
N ASP A 798 -32.95 -28.32 33.75
CA ASP A 798 -31.97 -28.84 32.78
C ASP A 798 -31.50 -27.73 31.83
N HIS A 799 -32.41 -26.98 31.22
CA HIS A 799 -32.06 -25.94 30.25
C HIS A 799 -32.60 -24.57 30.71
N LEU A 800 -31.77 -23.53 30.64
CA LEU A 800 -32.16 -22.13 30.78
C LEU A 800 -32.05 -21.43 29.42
N VAL A 801 -33.13 -20.82 28.95
CA VAL A 801 -33.21 -20.08 27.69
C VAL A 801 -33.41 -18.59 28.03
N ASN A 802 -32.31 -17.84 28.03
CA ASN A 802 -32.30 -16.39 28.16
C ASN A 802 -32.64 -15.75 26.81
N ASN A 803 -33.92 -15.46 26.59
CA ASN A 803 -34.41 -14.85 25.34
C ASN A 803 -35.09 -13.49 25.56
N ALA A 804 -35.49 -13.14 26.78
CA ALA A 804 -36.10 -11.85 27.06
C ALA A 804 -35.17 -10.69 26.65
N GLY A 805 -35.70 -9.77 25.84
CA GLY A 805 -34.98 -8.59 25.39
C GLY A 805 -35.92 -7.42 25.09
N VAL A 806 -35.35 -6.23 25.00
CA VAL A 806 -35.99 -5.01 24.50
C VAL A 806 -35.01 -4.29 23.57
N ALA A 807 -35.52 -3.78 22.45
CA ALA A 807 -34.78 -2.93 21.54
C ALA A 807 -35.38 -1.52 21.57
N ASN A 808 -34.52 -0.51 21.45
CA ASN A 808 -34.94 0.86 21.23
C ASN A 808 -34.24 1.36 19.96
N VAL A 809 -35.03 1.82 18.98
CA VAL A 809 -34.51 2.36 17.72
C VAL A 809 -34.71 3.87 17.75
N CYS A 810 -33.65 4.58 18.10
CA CYS A 810 -33.61 6.04 18.11
C CYS A 810 -32.19 6.53 17.87
N TRP A 811 -32.05 7.69 17.24
CA TRP A 811 -30.76 8.36 17.22
C TRP A 811 -30.42 8.81 18.63
N PHE A 812 -29.15 8.72 19.00
CA PHE A 812 -28.71 9.02 20.37
C PHE A 812 -29.07 10.46 20.79
N GLU A 813 -29.05 11.40 19.84
CA GLU A 813 -29.46 12.79 20.03
C GLU A 813 -30.95 12.99 20.28
N ASP A 814 -31.80 12.06 19.81
CA ASP A 814 -33.25 12.13 19.95
C ASP A 814 -33.72 11.44 21.25
N VAL A 815 -32.79 10.94 22.08
CA VAL A 815 -33.11 10.30 23.37
C VAL A 815 -33.42 11.41 24.38
N PRO A 816 -34.67 11.53 24.86
CA PRO A 816 -35.05 12.60 25.79
C PRO A 816 -34.46 12.41 27.19
N ASP A 817 -34.23 11.15 27.61
CA ASP A 817 -33.63 10.82 28.90
C ASP A 817 -32.76 9.54 28.81
N VAL A 818 -31.49 9.69 29.18
CA VAL A 818 -30.49 8.62 29.26
C VAL A 818 -30.86 7.59 30.35
N ALA A 819 -31.74 7.91 31.31
CA ALA A 819 -32.22 6.95 32.29
C ALA A 819 -33.06 5.82 31.67
N ALA A 820 -33.73 6.06 30.53
CA ALA A 820 -34.44 5.02 29.77
C ALA A 820 -33.51 3.88 29.32
N LEU A 821 -32.20 4.17 29.25
CA LEU A 821 -31.15 3.23 28.84
C LEU A 821 -30.82 2.19 29.90
N LYS A 822 -31.05 2.52 31.18
CA LYS A 822 -30.88 1.57 32.28
C LYS A 822 -31.82 0.38 32.11
N ARG A 823 -33.00 0.58 31.52
CA ARG A 823 -33.97 -0.50 31.28
C ARG A 823 -33.49 -1.50 30.23
N VAL A 824 -32.83 -1.04 29.16
CA VAL A 824 -32.30 -1.93 28.10
C VAL A 824 -31.22 -2.85 28.66
N LEU A 825 -30.25 -2.30 29.40
CA LEU A 825 -29.24 -3.10 30.09
C LEU A 825 -29.83 -3.97 31.20
N ALA A 826 -30.82 -3.45 31.95
CA ALA A 826 -31.48 -4.22 33.02
C ALA A 826 -32.18 -5.47 32.48
N VAL A 827 -32.79 -5.40 31.29
CA VAL A 827 -33.49 -6.54 30.67
C VAL A 827 -32.50 -7.43 29.91
N ASN A 828 -31.80 -6.90 28.90
CA ASN A 828 -31.03 -7.72 27.95
C ASN A 828 -29.79 -8.35 28.61
N PHE A 829 -29.08 -7.56 29.43
CA PHE A 829 -27.85 -8.01 30.09
C PHE A 829 -28.13 -8.56 31.48
N TRP A 830 -28.57 -7.70 32.42
CA TRP A 830 -28.78 -8.11 33.81
C TRP A 830 -29.85 -9.16 33.97
N GLY A 831 -30.91 -9.14 33.16
CA GLY A 831 -31.93 -10.18 33.18
C GLY A 831 -31.37 -11.57 32.86
N ALA A 832 -30.48 -11.68 31.87
CA ALA A 832 -29.80 -12.92 31.56
C ALA A 832 -28.80 -13.31 32.65
N VAL A 833 -28.04 -12.36 33.21
CA VAL A 833 -27.06 -12.59 34.28
C VAL A 833 -27.74 -13.08 35.56
N HIS A 834 -28.79 -12.41 36.03
CA HIS A 834 -29.51 -12.76 37.25
C HIS A 834 -30.20 -14.11 37.13
N ALA A 835 -30.89 -14.37 36.01
CA ALA A 835 -31.52 -15.66 35.76
C ALA A 835 -30.47 -16.79 35.75
N THR A 836 -29.33 -16.57 35.10
CA THR A 836 -28.24 -17.55 35.06
C THR A 836 -27.64 -17.79 36.43
N HIS A 837 -27.35 -16.73 37.19
CA HIS A 837 -26.79 -16.85 38.55
C HIS A 837 -27.71 -17.67 39.47
N CYS A 838 -29.02 -17.43 39.42
CA CYS A 838 -30.00 -18.20 40.21
C CYS A 838 -30.14 -19.65 39.72
N ALA A 839 -30.10 -19.90 38.40
CA ALA A 839 -30.25 -21.24 37.82
C ALA A 839 -28.99 -22.10 37.93
N LEU A 840 -27.80 -21.50 37.99
CA LEU A 840 -26.51 -22.18 37.84
C LEU A 840 -26.32 -23.37 38.80
N PRO A 841 -26.65 -23.28 40.11
CA PRO A 841 -26.51 -24.42 41.01
C PRO A 841 -27.37 -25.62 40.60
N HIS A 842 -28.57 -25.35 40.08
CA HIS A 842 -29.52 -26.38 39.64
C HIS A 842 -29.10 -26.99 38.30
N LEU A 843 -28.59 -26.17 37.37
CA LEU A 843 -28.04 -26.62 36.10
C LEU A 843 -26.83 -27.54 36.31
N LYS A 844 -25.92 -27.19 37.24
CA LYS A 844 -24.81 -28.07 37.63
C LYS A 844 -25.29 -29.39 38.23
N LYS A 845 -26.31 -29.35 39.09
CA LYS A 845 -26.89 -30.54 39.72
C LYS A 845 -27.54 -31.50 38.71
N SER A 846 -28.00 -30.98 37.56
CA SER A 846 -28.63 -31.80 36.52
C SER A 846 -27.67 -32.73 35.76
N GLY A 847 -26.34 -32.54 35.88
CA GLY A 847 -25.34 -33.40 35.24
C GLY A 847 -25.27 -33.28 33.72
N GLY A 848 -25.70 -32.13 33.18
CA GLY A 848 -25.72 -31.85 31.74
C GLY A 848 -26.46 -30.55 31.41
N GLY A 849 -26.42 -29.57 32.32
CA GLY A 849 -27.21 -28.36 32.21
C GLY A 849 -26.80 -27.53 30.99
N LYS A 850 -27.77 -26.85 30.36
CA LYS A 850 -27.51 -25.97 29.20
C LYS A 850 -28.07 -24.58 29.40
N VAL A 851 -27.29 -23.58 29.02
CA VAL A 851 -27.72 -22.18 28.97
C VAL A 851 -27.71 -21.72 27.52
N PHE A 852 -28.86 -21.29 27.03
CA PHE A 852 -28.97 -20.58 25.78
C PHE A 852 -29.12 -19.10 26.04
N VAL A 853 -28.40 -18.29 25.26
CA VAL A 853 -28.48 -16.84 25.31
C VAL A 853 -28.76 -16.33 23.91
N ASN A 854 -29.89 -15.65 23.76
CA ASN A 854 -30.21 -14.97 22.53
C ASN A 854 -29.46 -13.64 22.49
N SER A 855 -28.57 -13.49 21.53
CA SER A 855 -27.93 -12.22 21.21
C SER A 855 -28.14 -11.85 19.74
N SER A 856 -27.69 -10.67 19.35
CA SER A 856 -27.84 -10.11 18.01
C SER A 856 -26.52 -10.01 17.26
N ALA A 857 -26.57 -10.07 15.93
CA ALA A 857 -25.46 -9.66 15.07
C ALA A 857 -25.05 -8.19 15.32
N ALA A 858 -25.95 -7.38 15.89
CA ALA A 858 -25.69 -6.04 16.38
C ALA A 858 -24.64 -5.96 17.51
N ALA A 859 -24.31 -7.08 18.17
CA ALA A 859 -23.20 -7.18 19.12
C ALA A 859 -21.83 -6.95 18.46
N ALA A 860 -21.68 -7.36 17.19
CA ALA A 860 -20.43 -7.29 16.44
C ALA A 860 -20.47 -6.28 15.27
N LEU A 861 -21.67 -5.92 14.80
CA LEU A 861 -21.90 -4.97 13.71
C LEU A 861 -22.52 -3.67 14.24
N ALA A 862 -21.85 -2.53 14.01
CA ALA A 862 -22.29 -1.24 14.51
C ALA A 862 -23.47 -0.67 13.71
N MET A 863 -24.72 -0.97 14.10
CA MET A 863 -25.89 -0.43 13.41
C MET A 863 -26.29 0.96 13.96
N PRO A 864 -26.36 2.02 13.11
CA PRO A 864 -26.82 3.35 13.51
C PRO A 864 -28.27 3.34 14.00
N GLY A 865 -28.61 4.20 14.96
CA GLY A 865 -29.94 4.27 15.56
C GLY A 865 -30.23 3.19 16.61
N MET A 866 -29.27 2.31 16.93
CA MET A 866 -29.39 1.24 17.92
C MET A 866 -28.19 1.18 18.87
N SER A 867 -27.51 2.30 19.10
CA SER A 867 -26.24 2.38 19.85
C SER A 867 -26.26 1.60 21.17
N LEU A 868 -27.37 1.69 21.90
CA LEU A 868 -27.52 1.15 23.25
C LEU A 868 -27.96 -0.30 23.25
N TYR A 869 -28.76 -0.67 22.26
CA TYR A 869 -29.07 -2.07 22.00
C TYR A 869 -27.79 -2.83 21.62
N ASN A 870 -27.01 -2.30 20.67
CA ASN A 870 -25.72 -2.88 20.26
C ASN A 870 -24.77 -3.06 21.46
N ALA A 871 -24.67 -2.05 22.33
CA ALA A 871 -23.84 -2.12 23.54
C ALA A 871 -24.32 -3.22 24.51
N SER A 872 -25.64 -3.35 24.73
CA SER A 872 -26.19 -4.40 25.58
C SER A 872 -25.91 -5.80 25.02
N GLU A 873 -26.04 -5.98 23.70
CA GLU A 873 -25.80 -7.25 23.01
C GLU A 873 -24.31 -7.63 23.00
N ALA A 874 -23.41 -6.65 22.85
CA ALA A 874 -21.96 -6.85 22.99
C ALA A 874 -21.57 -7.27 24.41
N ALA A 875 -22.21 -6.68 25.44
CA ALA A 875 -21.99 -7.05 26.84
C ALA A 875 -22.44 -8.49 27.12
N VAL A 876 -23.60 -8.88 26.61
CA VAL A 876 -24.13 -10.25 26.70
C VAL A 876 -23.17 -11.24 26.03
N LEU A 877 -22.75 -10.98 24.79
CA LEU A 877 -21.85 -11.85 24.05
C LEU A 877 -20.55 -12.13 24.82
N ASN A 878 -19.86 -11.08 25.27
CA ASN A 878 -18.58 -11.21 25.96
C ASN A 878 -18.72 -11.90 27.33
N PHE A 879 -19.75 -11.54 28.11
CA PHE A 879 -19.98 -12.13 29.42
C PHE A 879 -20.22 -13.64 29.34
N PHE A 880 -21.09 -14.10 28.43
CA PHE A 880 -21.40 -15.52 28.31
C PHE A 880 -20.29 -16.33 27.62
N GLU A 881 -19.45 -15.70 26.80
CA GLU A 881 -18.21 -16.33 26.32
C GLU A 881 -17.23 -16.55 27.46
N THR A 882 -17.07 -15.55 28.34
CA THR A 882 -16.21 -15.65 29.53
C THR A 882 -16.75 -16.71 30.49
N LEU A 883 -18.05 -16.68 30.81
CA LEU A 883 -18.69 -17.65 31.69
C LEU A 883 -18.58 -19.09 31.16
N ARG A 884 -18.61 -19.30 29.84
CA ARG A 884 -18.41 -20.63 29.25
C ARG A 884 -17.03 -21.18 29.56
N VAL A 885 -16.00 -20.33 29.53
CA VAL A 885 -14.62 -20.73 29.88
C VAL A 885 -14.52 -21.06 31.37
N GLU A 886 -15.19 -20.29 32.22
CA GLU A 886 -15.24 -20.52 33.68
C GLU A 886 -15.95 -21.83 34.06
N LEU A 887 -17.04 -22.17 33.37
CA LEU A 887 -17.86 -23.36 33.66
C LEU A 887 -17.32 -24.67 33.05
N ARG A 888 -16.31 -24.60 32.18
CA ARG A 888 -15.69 -25.76 31.51
C ARG A 888 -16.74 -26.67 30.86
N ASP A 889 -16.83 -27.92 31.31
CA ASP A 889 -17.76 -28.94 30.81
C ASP A 889 -18.95 -29.21 31.76
N GLU A 890 -19.09 -28.46 32.86
CA GLU A 890 -20.17 -28.67 33.84
C GLU A 890 -21.54 -28.21 33.31
N VAL A 891 -21.56 -27.11 32.55
CA VAL A 891 -22.76 -26.52 31.96
C VAL A 891 -22.43 -25.99 30.56
N GLY A 892 -23.15 -26.48 29.55
CA GLY A 892 -22.96 -26.05 28.17
C GLY A 892 -23.62 -24.69 27.89
N ILE A 893 -22.90 -23.76 27.27
CA ILE A 893 -23.45 -22.45 26.88
C ILE A 893 -23.54 -22.34 25.36
N THR A 894 -24.71 -22.03 24.81
CA THR A 894 -24.93 -21.73 23.39
C THR A 894 -25.32 -20.26 23.24
N ILE A 895 -24.58 -19.51 22.42
CA ILE A 895 -24.88 -18.09 22.14
C ILE A 895 -25.38 -17.98 20.70
N ALA A 896 -26.57 -17.42 20.50
CA ALA A 896 -27.06 -17.06 19.17
C ALA A 896 -26.67 -15.62 18.82
N THR A 897 -26.23 -15.42 17.59
CA THR A 897 -26.04 -14.11 16.94
C THR A 897 -27.07 -14.01 15.83
N SER A 898 -28.27 -13.56 16.19
CA SER A 898 -29.38 -13.45 15.25
C SER A 898 -29.26 -12.16 14.43
N GLY A 899 -29.45 -12.28 13.11
CA GLY A 899 -29.63 -11.14 12.21
C GLY A 899 -31.01 -10.52 12.38
N TRP A 900 -31.42 -9.66 11.45
CA TRP A 900 -32.76 -9.07 11.49
C TRP A 900 -33.84 -10.16 11.34
N ILE A 901 -34.68 -10.30 12.38
CA ILE A 901 -35.83 -11.21 12.42
C ILE A 901 -37.07 -10.38 12.75
N VAL A 902 -38.12 -10.50 11.92
CA VAL A 902 -39.40 -9.81 12.14
C VAL A 902 -40.16 -10.51 13.27
N SER A 903 -40.48 -9.78 14.33
CA SER A 903 -41.15 -10.22 15.56
C SER A 903 -41.99 -9.08 16.13
N GLU A 904 -42.76 -9.31 17.21
CA GLU A 904 -43.52 -8.24 17.88
C GLU A 904 -42.62 -7.05 18.30
N MET A 905 -41.36 -7.32 18.67
CA MET A 905 -40.36 -6.29 19.01
C MET A 905 -39.90 -5.46 17.82
N THR A 906 -39.93 -6.01 16.59
CA THR A 906 -39.42 -5.37 15.37
C THR A 906 -40.52 -4.93 14.39
N GLY A 907 -41.78 -5.37 14.56
CA GLY A 907 -42.86 -5.18 13.58
C GLY A 907 -44.23 -4.67 14.09
N GLY A 908 -44.48 -4.57 15.40
CA GLY A 908 -45.80 -4.14 15.91
C GLY A 908 -46.94 -5.14 15.63
N LYS A 909 -48.08 -4.98 16.31
CA LYS A 909 -49.17 -5.99 16.41
C LYS A 909 -50.11 -6.12 15.18
N GLN A 910 -49.74 -5.66 13.99
CA GLN A 910 -50.57 -5.79 12.78
C GLN A 910 -49.90 -6.70 11.74
N LEU A 911 -50.45 -7.91 11.60
CA LEU A 911 -49.94 -9.03 10.81
C LEU A 911 -50.61 -9.13 9.42
N SER A 912 -49.79 -9.33 8.37
CA SER A 912 -50.17 -9.95 7.09
C SER A 912 -49.66 -11.39 7.04
N LYS A 913 -50.34 -12.27 6.28
CA LYS A 913 -50.63 -13.66 6.65
C LYS A 913 -49.67 -14.79 6.23
N GLU A 914 -48.66 -14.62 5.38
CA GLU A 914 -48.02 -15.83 4.77
C GLU A 914 -46.48 -15.92 4.79
N GLY A 915 -45.70 -14.84 4.92
CA GLY A 915 -44.21 -14.90 4.83
C GLY A 915 -43.42 -14.77 6.14
N THR A 916 -44.00 -14.17 7.18
CA THR A 916 -43.29 -13.68 8.38
C THR A 916 -43.16 -14.71 9.50
N VAL A 917 -44.09 -15.65 9.60
CA VAL A 917 -44.08 -16.73 10.62
C VAL A 917 -42.96 -17.73 10.34
N GLU A 918 -42.63 -17.93 9.06
CA GLU A 918 -41.66 -18.93 8.61
C GLU A 918 -40.21 -18.63 9.07
N VAL A 919 -39.82 -17.35 9.13
CA VAL A 919 -38.46 -16.94 9.54
C VAL A 919 -38.23 -17.14 11.05
N ALA A 920 -39.21 -16.82 11.89
CA ALA A 920 -39.13 -17.04 13.34
C ALA A 920 -39.14 -18.53 13.69
N VAL A 921 -39.95 -19.33 12.98
CA VAL A 921 -39.99 -20.79 13.13
C VAL A 921 -38.63 -21.41 12.78
N ARG A 922 -38.03 -21.03 11.63
CA ARG A 922 -36.71 -21.52 11.21
C ARG A 922 -35.60 -21.12 12.18
N CYS A 923 -35.66 -19.90 12.74
CA CYS A 923 -34.70 -19.47 13.75
C CYS A 923 -34.84 -20.27 15.05
N ALA A 924 -36.07 -20.49 15.53
CA ALA A 924 -36.33 -21.27 16.73
C ALA A 924 -35.92 -22.74 16.56
N GLU A 925 -36.20 -23.33 15.40
CA GLU A 925 -35.77 -24.70 15.07
C GLU A 925 -34.24 -24.82 15.06
N ALA A 926 -33.54 -23.91 14.38
CA ALA A 926 -32.08 -23.86 14.37
C ALA A 926 -31.48 -23.63 15.77
N THR A 927 -32.16 -22.84 16.61
CA THR A 927 -31.79 -22.61 18.02
C THR A 927 -31.90 -23.89 18.84
N VAL A 928 -33.06 -24.55 18.84
CA VAL A 928 -33.25 -25.79 19.61
C VAL A 928 -32.31 -26.88 19.12
N ASP A 929 -32.13 -27.04 17.81
CA ASP A 929 -31.15 -27.97 17.23
C ASP A 929 -29.71 -27.66 17.69
N ALA A 930 -29.30 -26.40 17.67
CA ALA A 930 -27.98 -25.98 18.13
C ALA A 930 -27.75 -26.26 19.63
N ILE A 931 -28.76 -26.03 20.47
CA ILE A 931 -28.70 -26.32 21.90
C ILE A 931 -28.60 -27.83 22.13
N CYS A 932 -29.47 -28.63 21.50
CA CYS A 932 -29.47 -30.10 21.63
C CYS A 932 -28.12 -30.70 21.20
N ARG A 933 -27.49 -30.16 20.15
CA ARG A 933 -26.16 -30.57 19.68
C ARG A 933 -24.98 -29.99 20.46
N GLY A 934 -25.24 -29.12 21.46
CA GLY A 934 -24.17 -28.50 22.26
C GLY A 934 -23.28 -27.53 21.47
N ARG A 935 -23.81 -26.87 20.43
CA ARG A 935 -23.04 -25.88 19.66
C ARG A 935 -22.72 -24.67 20.53
N ARG A 936 -21.47 -24.18 20.43
CA ARG A 936 -21.02 -22.98 21.15
C ARG A 936 -21.64 -21.70 20.57
N HIS A 937 -21.71 -21.60 19.24
CA HIS A 937 -22.23 -20.42 18.55
C HIS A 937 -23.20 -20.81 17.45
N LEU A 938 -24.27 -20.03 17.35
CA LEU A 938 -25.26 -20.09 16.27
C LEU A 938 -25.35 -18.71 15.62
N THR A 939 -25.32 -18.65 14.29
CA THR A 939 -25.55 -17.40 13.54
C THR A 939 -26.66 -17.65 12.55
N VAL A 940 -27.75 -16.88 12.65
CA VAL A 940 -28.94 -17.05 11.80
C VAL A 940 -29.38 -15.68 11.30
N PRO A 941 -29.47 -15.45 9.98
CA PRO A 941 -29.11 -16.35 8.89
C PRO A 941 -27.59 -16.51 8.69
N LEU A 942 -27.17 -17.64 8.12
CA LEU A 942 -25.76 -18.05 8.06
C LEU A 942 -24.84 -17.06 7.32
N TRP A 943 -25.37 -16.31 6.35
CA TRP A 943 -24.61 -15.33 5.57
C TRP A 943 -24.08 -14.15 6.40
N TYR A 944 -24.67 -13.86 7.58
CA TYR A 944 -24.12 -12.87 8.51
C TYR A 944 -22.70 -13.22 8.98
N ARG A 945 -22.27 -14.49 8.91
CA ARG A 945 -20.88 -14.87 9.18
C ARG A 945 -19.87 -14.21 8.24
N ALA A 946 -20.25 -13.98 6.98
CA ALA A 946 -19.41 -13.24 6.03
C ALA A 946 -19.25 -11.77 6.42
N LEU A 947 -20.30 -11.16 7.01
CA LEU A 947 -20.21 -9.79 7.54
C LEU A 947 -19.26 -9.69 8.72
N PHE A 948 -19.20 -10.70 9.60
CA PHE A 948 -18.21 -10.74 10.68
C PHE A 948 -16.78 -10.87 10.15
N LEU A 949 -16.57 -11.63 9.06
CA LEU A 949 -15.27 -11.72 8.39
C LEU A 949 -14.88 -10.39 7.73
N TRP A 950 -15.82 -9.72 7.06
CA TRP A 950 -15.58 -8.38 6.50
C TRP A 950 -15.35 -7.32 7.57
N ARG A 951 -15.99 -7.41 8.74
CA ARG A 951 -15.67 -6.55 9.89
C ARG A 951 -14.23 -6.75 10.36
N ALA A 952 -13.73 -7.99 10.36
CA ALA A 952 -12.37 -8.31 10.78
C ALA A 952 -11.31 -7.86 9.75
N LEU A 953 -11.59 -8.00 8.45
CA LEU A 953 -10.64 -7.67 7.37
C LEU A 953 -10.72 -6.22 6.90
N ALA A 954 -11.90 -5.60 6.96
CA ALA A 954 -12.21 -4.29 6.40
C ALA A 954 -13.32 -3.54 7.19
N PRO A 955 -13.08 -3.20 8.47
CA PRO A 955 -14.08 -2.57 9.35
C PRO A 955 -14.64 -1.25 8.79
N GLU A 956 -13.83 -0.47 8.05
CA GLU A 956 -14.24 0.83 7.53
C GLU A 956 -15.21 0.72 6.34
N VAL A 957 -15.15 -0.38 5.58
CA VAL A 957 -16.10 -0.65 4.48
C VAL A 957 -17.49 -0.95 5.05
N VAL A 958 -17.53 -1.72 6.14
CA VAL A 958 -18.76 -2.00 6.87
C VAL A 958 -19.35 -0.70 7.43
N GLU A 959 -18.54 0.15 8.07
CA GLU A 959 -19.00 1.44 8.58
C GLU A 959 -19.48 2.39 7.47
N PHE A 960 -18.79 2.46 6.34
CA PHE A 960 -19.20 3.26 5.20
C PHE A 960 -20.54 2.80 4.64
N SER A 961 -20.73 1.48 4.47
CA SER A 961 -22.00 0.92 4.00
C SER A 961 -23.15 1.25 4.94
N GLN A 962 -22.92 1.19 6.25
CA GLN A 962 -23.91 1.52 7.28
C GLN A 962 -24.26 3.02 7.28
N ARG A 963 -23.28 3.91 7.07
CA ARG A 963 -23.52 5.36 6.93
C ARG A 963 -24.32 5.70 5.66
N LEU A 964 -24.08 4.96 4.58
CA LEU A 964 -24.79 5.17 3.31
C LEU A 964 -26.26 4.72 3.40
N LEU A 965 -26.51 3.59 4.07
CA LEU A 965 -27.84 3.04 4.30
C LEU A 965 -28.66 3.89 5.29
N CYS A 966 -28.02 4.51 6.29
CA CYS A 966 -28.68 5.31 7.33
C CYS A 966 -28.39 6.82 7.19
N ARG A 967 -28.76 7.44 6.07
CA ARG A 967 -28.55 8.89 5.85
C ARG A 967 -29.69 9.74 6.45
N ARG A 968 -29.36 10.67 7.36
CA ARG A 968 -30.29 11.66 7.92
C ARG A 968 -30.67 12.69 6.86
N THR A 969 -31.96 12.90 6.59
CA THR A 969 -32.44 14.08 5.84
C THR A 969 -32.53 15.26 6.79
N ALA A 970 -31.75 16.31 6.52
CA ALA A 970 -31.79 17.55 7.27
C ALA A 970 -33.04 18.36 6.89
N GLY A 971 -33.95 18.53 7.86
CA GLY A 971 -35.04 19.52 7.80
C GLY A 971 -36.45 18.93 7.66
N GLY A 972 -37.29 19.15 8.68
CA GLY A 972 -38.75 19.17 8.55
C GLY A 972 -39.50 17.88 8.91
N ARG A 973 -40.54 18.03 9.75
CA ARG A 973 -41.55 17.03 10.07
C ARG A 973 -42.11 16.40 8.78
N GLY A 974 -41.91 15.11 8.57
CA GLY A 974 -42.48 14.38 7.43
C GLY A 974 -41.64 13.18 7.02
N HIS A 975 -42.09 11.99 7.36
CA HIS A 975 -41.46 10.72 7.00
C HIS A 975 -41.53 10.48 5.48
N GLN A 976 -40.39 10.50 4.78
CA GLN A 976 -40.16 9.72 3.56
C GLN A 976 -38.70 9.85 3.10
N ALA A 977 -37.98 8.74 3.05
CA ALA A 977 -36.60 8.69 2.55
C ALA A 977 -36.47 7.75 1.34
N LYS A 978 -35.55 8.12 0.46
CA LYS A 978 -35.15 7.58 -0.86
C LYS A 978 -34.89 6.07 -0.98
N GLY A 979 -35.18 5.24 0.03
CA GLY A 979 -35.11 3.77 -0.04
C GLY A 979 -36.05 3.17 -1.09
N LYS A 980 -37.19 3.83 -1.36
CA LYS A 980 -38.17 3.40 -2.38
C LYS A 980 -37.58 3.26 -3.80
N ARG A 981 -36.72 4.19 -4.24
CA ARG A 981 -36.15 4.15 -5.60
C ARG A 981 -35.08 3.07 -5.81
N LEU A 982 -34.42 2.59 -4.75
CA LEU A 982 -33.44 1.51 -4.87
C LEU A 982 -34.13 0.13 -4.72
N GLN A 983 -35.24 0.06 -3.99
CA GLN A 983 -36.11 -1.12 -3.88
C GLN A 983 -36.90 -1.40 -5.17
N GLU A 984 -37.36 -0.36 -5.89
CA GLU A 984 -38.04 -0.51 -7.18
C GLU A 984 -37.12 -1.02 -8.31
N VAL A 985 -35.80 -0.84 -8.18
CA VAL A 985 -34.81 -1.30 -9.19
C VAL A 985 -34.31 -2.73 -8.92
N THR A 986 -34.51 -3.25 -7.70
CA THR A 986 -33.99 -4.57 -7.28
C THR A 986 -35.05 -5.65 -7.09
N GLY A 987 -36.33 -5.35 -7.32
CA GLY A 987 -37.41 -6.35 -7.36
C GLY A 987 -37.71 -7.03 -6.01
N ALA A 988 -37.21 -6.50 -4.89
CA ALA A 988 -37.45 -7.04 -3.57
C ALA A 988 -38.67 -6.34 -2.92
N GLU A 989 -39.88 -6.75 -3.29
CA GLU A 989 -41.08 -6.38 -2.54
C GLU A 989 -41.12 -7.15 -1.21
N GLY A 990 -40.93 -6.45 -0.09
CA GLY A 990 -41.21 -7.01 1.23
C GLY A 990 -40.37 -6.45 2.37
N GLY A 991 -40.87 -5.39 3.02
CA GLY A 991 -40.68 -5.18 4.45
C GLY A 991 -39.38 -4.54 4.91
N LEU A 992 -39.28 -3.21 4.84
CA LEU A 992 -38.35 -2.45 5.69
C LEU A 992 -38.83 -1.02 5.94
N GLN A 993 -39.83 -0.88 6.82
CA GLN A 993 -40.07 0.30 7.67
C GLN A 993 -41.21 -0.02 8.64
N PRO A 994 -40.99 -0.02 9.97
CA PRO A 994 -42.10 0.24 10.89
C PRO A 994 -42.44 1.73 10.82
N ALA A 995 -43.73 2.07 10.90
CA ALA A 995 -44.16 3.44 11.07
C ALA A 995 -43.62 4.01 12.40
N PRO A 996 -43.25 5.30 12.47
CA PRO A 996 -42.81 5.92 13.70
C PRO A 996 -43.98 5.98 14.67
N LEU A 997 -43.84 5.38 15.85
CA LEU A 997 -44.78 5.51 16.97
C LEU A 997 -44.72 6.96 17.50
N HIS A 998 -45.43 7.87 16.84
CA HIS A 998 -46.05 9.00 17.52
C HIS A 998 -47.47 8.57 17.91
N SER A 999 -47.60 7.90 19.05
CA SER A 999 -48.86 7.82 19.77
C SER A 999 -48.58 8.04 21.25
N SER A 1000 -49.31 8.99 21.84
CA SER A 1000 -49.36 9.32 23.26
C SER A 1000 -49.86 8.18 24.17
N ASP A 1001 -50.01 6.96 23.67
CA ASP A 1001 -50.51 5.82 24.42
C ASP A 1001 -49.36 4.98 24.98
N ILE A 1002 -48.61 5.59 25.91
CA ILE A 1002 -48.06 4.81 27.02
C ILE A 1002 -49.28 4.36 27.82
N LYS A 1003 -49.73 3.11 27.61
CA LYS A 1003 -50.48 2.44 28.66
C LYS A 1003 -49.57 2.41 29.90
N ARG A 1004 -49.83 3.32 30.83
CA ARG A 1004 -49.58 3.07 32.25
C ARG A 1004 -50.39 1.82 32.58
N GLU A 1005 -49.70 0.71 32.81
CA GLU A 1005 -50.08 -0.40 33.71
C GLU A 1005 -49.01 -1.50 33.71
#